data_AF-A0A4Z0MRM5-F1
#
_entry.id   AF-A0A4Z0MRM5-F1
#
_cell.length_a   1.000
_cell.length_b   1.000
_cell.length_c   1.000
_cell.angle_alpha   90.00
_cell.angle_beta   90.00
_cell.angle_gamma   90.00
#
_symmetry.space_group_name_H-M   'P 1'
#
loop_
_entity.id
_entity.type
_entity.pdbx_description
1 polymer ?
#
loop_
_entity_poly.entity_id
_entity_poly.type
_entity_poly.pdbx_seq_one_letter_code
_entity_poly.pdbx_strand_id
1 'polypeptide(L)'
;MKVVYLLLLLMLLVGVRPSWAQRVLFSGRVTEAANGKAVPFASVFVPGSGQGTTADEDGRYQLSTAGPIDSLAASAIGFGTVRKRVSGLASNTVNFALGSGSVSLGEVVVRPRENPAYAILRRVQEHKARNNKRNLEAFEFDSYSRTEVALNNLPDQVSRRKLLRQMTQVADSMGLPRDAQGKPVVPFFASEVLSHFYQHNQPLRKREEIKRTQLHGAAPREGSVTSQILGSSFQDWDFYPNWQQLLGKDFISPIADGWKFTYEYDLQDSVFVGQDYCYKIGVKPRRPQDLAFVGTIWINTETYALRRVDLRVSPEANLNFIELVQVRQDLVASAAGAGLPQRTAVVIGIKPTKGSTGILAHLTIVNSNFDVNHPKPLPFYDRPLETAADAFDGPKDFFEKNRPDSLSREEQATLMVLDSVRQLPAMRNLLEVADIAVNGYYRAGKIDWGPILTAYSFNNIEGNRFRVGFRTTPEFSRDWLLRPYLAYGTRDGRFKYGLRAQRILERRHWTVLNFEHRHDLDQVALLDNDYALENPLFEASARLGNITSSRPLRRDLTTISLQTDLFRGFTQRVMFRRQSFNPLYPFAYYTQEQRPGAPTDNRFDLSEVMVESRYARDEVLIPNNQNRRTAIGLKRWPVFTVRYTLGVDNLLGSDFRYQKFNLLIDQSIRLGQVGRTDYRLDAGYIPSTVPYPLLKSHLGNQSPFYNAGAFNLMRYFEFVSDRYVSFRFENQFDGFLLNSIPAIKQLNWRLVATGNVLWGGVSDANRRINPTEDPVNGGPLPTFQSLGRTPYAEVGYGVENILRVARVDFLHRLTYRNSPGARTFGVKVSFQFKL
;
A
#
# COMPACT_ATOMS: atom_id res chain seq x y z
N MET A 1 -0.77 -77.55 1.07
CA MET A 1 0.18 -76.48 0.67
C MET A 1 0.37 -75.37 1.72
N LYS A 2 -0.53 -75.12 2.68
CA LYS A 2 -0.35 -74.04 3.69
C LYS A 2 0.62 -74.34 4.85
N VAL A 3 0.92 -75.61 5.15
CA VAL A 3 1.80 -76.00 6.28
C VAL A 3 3.29 -75.95 5.92
N VAL A 4 3.65 -76.17 4.64
CA VAL A 4 5.05 -76.16 4.17
C VAL A 4 5.63 -74.74 4.15
N TYR A 5 4.84 -73.74 3.78
CA TYR A 5 5.28 -72.34 3.81
C TYR A 5 5.44 -71.80 5.25
N LEU A 6 4.67 -72.29 6.21
CA LEU A 6 4.81 -71.90 7.62
C LEU A 6 6.08 -72.50 8.24
N LEU A 7 6.44 -73.74 7.88
CA LEU A 7 7.69 -74.40 8.30
C LEU A 7 8.93 -73.76 7.67
N LEU A 8 8.85 -73.31 6.40
CA LEU A 8 9.92 -72.55 5.74
C LEU A 8 10.10 -71.15 6.33
N LEU A 9 9.02 -70.48 6.75
CA LEU A 9 9.09 -69.19 7.44
C LEU A 9 9.68 -69.34 8.86
N LEU A 10 9.35 -70.44 9.56
CA LEU A 10 9.89 -70.73 10.89
C LEU A 10 11.38 -71.13 10.85
N MET A 11 11.82 -71.84 9.80
CA MET A 11 13.26 -72.11 9.58
C MET A 11 14.06 -70.86 9.20
N LEU A 12 13.46 -69.88 8.51
CA LEU A 12 14.14 -68.61 8.21
C LEU A 12 14.32 -67.72 9.45
N LEU A 13 13.45 -67.84 10.46
CA LEU A 13 13.51 -67.05 11.69
C LEU A 13 14.53 -67.57 12.72
N VAL A 14 15.00 -68.82 12.60
CA VAL A 14 15.98 -69.43 13.53
C VAL A 14 17.44 -69.16 13.13
N GLY A 15 17.68 -68.51 11.98
CA GLY A 15 19.03 -68.19 11.47
C GLY A 15 19.62 -66.85 11.92
N VAL A 16 18.86 -65.98 12.61
CA VAL A 16 19.35 -64.65 12.99
C VAL A 16 20.16 -64.75 14.28
N ARG A 17 21.47 -64.97 14.16
CA ARG A 17 22.39 -64.80 15.29
C ARG A 17 22.37 -63.31 15.70
N PRO A 18 22.14 -62.97 16.99
CA PRO A 18 22.38 -61.61 17.45
C PRO A 18 23.89 -61.33 17.29
N SER A 19 24.23 -60.42 16.36
CA SER A 19 25.53 -59.80 16.32
C SER A 19 25.67 -58.93 17.56
N TRP A 20 26.32 -59.45 18.61
CA TRP A 20 26.79 -58.63 19.71
C TRP A 20 27.87 -57.71 19.17
N ALA A 21 27.49 -56.49 18.78
CA ALA A 21 28.47 -55.44 18.52
C ALA A 21 29.11 -55.09 19.87
N GLN A 22 30.31 -55.62 20.12
CA GLN A 22 31.08 -55.32 21.32
C GLN A 22 31.45 -53.83 21.29
N ARG A 23 30.74 -53.02 22.07
CA ARG A 23 31.06 -51.61 22.24
C ARG A 23 32.20 -51.47 23.24
N VAL A 24 33.34 -50.96 22.79
CA VAL A 24 34.47 -50.65 23.66
C VAL A 24 34.31 -49.21 24.15
N LEU A 25 34.21 -49.04 25.47
CA LEU A 25 34.07 -47.73 26.11
C LEU A 25 35.45 -47.25 26.57
N PHE A 26 35.93 -46.16 25.96
CA PHE A 26 37.10 -45.42 26.40
C PHE A 26 36.69 -44.26 27.28
N SER A 27 37.45 -44.00 28.34
CA SER A 27 37.26 -42.84 29.21
C SER A 27 38.60 -42.20 29.54
N GLY A 28 38.60 -40.95 30.00
CA GLY A 28 39.83 -40.29 30.40
C GLY A 28 39.66 -38.81 30.61
N ARG A 29 40.78 -38.12 30.82
CA ARG A 29 40.84 -36.67 31.01
C ARG A 29 41.79 -36.02 30.01
N VAL A 30 41.41 -34.85 29.51
CA VAL A 30 42.20 -33.97 28.66
C VAL A 30 42.69 -32.79 29.48
N THR A 31 44.00 -32.63 29.56
CA THR A 31 44.67 -31.57 30.34
C THR A 31 45.67 -30.82 29.47
N GLU A 32 46.04 -29.62 29.90
CA GLU A 32 47.11 -28.83 29.29
C GLU A 32 48.47 -29.37 29.75
N ALA A 33 49.40 -29.58 28.82
CA ALA A 33 50.71 -30.17 29.11
C ALA A 33 51.60 -29.28 29.98
N ALA A 34 51.42 -27.95 29.93
CA ALA A 34 52.26 -26.99 30.63
C ALA A 34 51.94 -26.84 32.13
N ASN A 35 50.67 -26.97 32.52
CA ASN A 35 50.22 -26.65 33.87
C ASN A 35 49.27 -27.70 34.47
N GLY A 36 48.92 -28.76 33.72
CA GLY A 36 48.04 -29.84 34.18
C GLY A 36 46.57 -29.44 34.38
N LYS A 37 46.16 -28.22 34.01
CA LYS A 37 44.76 -27.78 34.11
C LYS A 37 43.89 -28.51 33.10
N ALA A 38 42.61 -28.67 33.42
CA ALA A 38 41.64 -29.26 32.52
C ALA A 38 41.50 -28.42 31.23
N VAL A 39 41.39 -29.10 30.09
CA VAL A 39 41.01 -28.46 28.82
C VAL A 39 39.53 -28.78 28.57
N PRO A 40 38.62 -27.87 28.92
CA PRO A 40 37.19 -28.10 28.75
C PRO A 40 36.82 -28.16 27.26
N PHE A 41 35.79 -28.94 26.94
CA PHE A 41 35.23 -29.04 25.59
C PHE A 41 36.21 -29.54 24.50
N ALA A 42 37.30 -30.19 24.88
CA ALA A 42 38.21 -30.83 23.93
C ALA A 42 37.49 -31.95 23.15
N SER A 43 37.67 -31.99 21.83
CA SER A 43 37.15 -33.07 20.99
C SER A 43 38.10 -34.27 21.06
N VAL A 44 37.56 -35.43 21.45
CA VAL A 44 38.27 -36.72 21.45
C VAL A 44 37.65 -37.63 20.41
N PHE A 45 38.42 -38.09 19.43
CA PHE A 45 37.93 -38.80 18.26
C PHE A 45 38.88 -39.92 17.79
N VAL A 46 38.37 -40.83 16.98
CA VAL A 46 39.15 -41.87 16.32
C VAL A 46 39.60 -41.34 14.93
N PRO A 47 40.91 -41.15 14.69
CA PRO A 47 41.41 -40.59 13.42
C PRO A 47 40.95 -41.39 12.19
N GLY A 48 40.46 -40.70 11.16
CA GLY A 48 39.96 -41.32 9.94
C GLY A 48 38.54 -41.90 10.04
N SER A 49 37.82 -41.66 11.13
CA SER A 49 36.42 -42.06 11.31
C SER A 49 35.54 -40.89 11.77
N GLY A 50 34.22 -41.05 11.66
CA GLY A 50 33.24 -40.11 12.23
C GLY A 50 32.93 -40.32 13.71
N GLN A 51 33.64 -41.20 14.43
CA GLN A 51 33.39 -41.50 15.84
C GLN A 51 34.19 -40.55 16.75
N GLY A 52 33.48 -39.79 17.59
CA GLY A 52 34.08 -38.87 18.55
C GLY A 52 33.11 -38.40 19.63
N THR A 53 33.65 -37.75 20.65
CA THR A 53 32.94 -37.20 21.80
C THR A 53 33.59 -35.87 22.20
N THR A 54 32.92 -35.09 23.04
CA THR A 54 33.43 -33.83 23.59
C THR A 54 33.66 -33.99 25.09
N ALA A 55 34.77 -33.47 25.60
CA ALA A 55 35.06 -33.47 27.04
C ALA A 55 34.17 -32.45 27.80
N ASP A 56 33.87 -32.73 29.06
CA ASP A 56 33.12 -31.83 29.95
C ASP A 56 33.97 -30.63 30.44
N GLU A 57 33.40 -29.80 31.32
CA GLU A 57 34.06 -28.63 31.91
C GLU A 57 35.31 -28.99 32.74
N ASP A 58 35.39 -30.21 33.25
CA ASP A 58 36.54 -30.76 33.99
C ASP A 58 37.55 -31.47 33.07
N GLY A 59 37.31 -31.46 31.75
CA GLY A 59 38.13 -32.11 30.73
C GLY A 59 37.95 -33.63 30.68
N ARG A 60 36.93 -34.21 31.32
CA ARG A 60 36.67 -35.66 31.28
C ARG A 60 35.85 -36.03 30.05
N TYR A 61 36.13 -37.18 29.45
CA TYR A 61 35.39 -37.66 28.29
C TYR A 61 35.06 -39.15 28.42
N GLN A 62 34.02 -39.57 27.69
CA GLN A 62 33.67 -40.97 27.47
C GLN A 62 33.30 -41.18 26.00
N LEU A 63 33.94 -42.14 25.34
CA LEU A 63 33.77 -42.47 23.93
C LEU A 63 33.50 -43.95 23.77
N SER A 64 32.32 -44.29 23.25
CA SER A 64 31.96 -45.67 22.90
C SER A 64 32.23 -45.92 21.41
N THR A 65 32.97 -46.97 21.09
CA THR A 65 33.35 -47.33 19.72
C THR A 65 32.79 -48.69 19.34
N ALA A 66 32.44 -48.87 18.07
CA ALA A 66 31.73 -50.06 17.58
C ALA A 66 32.67 -51.25 17.21
N GLY A 67 33.95 -51.17 17.55
CA GLY A 67 34.96 -52.20 17.26
C GLY A 67 36.37 -51.79 17.75
N PRO A 68 37.38 -52.67 17.63
CA PRO A 68 38.76 -52.36 18.03
C PRO A 68 39.33 -51.22 17.18
N ILE A 69 39.96 -50.25 17.84
CA ILE A 69 40.58 -49.08 17.22
C ILE A 69 42.10 -49.09 17.49
N ASP A 70 42.89 -48.60 16.55
CA ASP A 70 44.36 -48.52 16.70
C ASP A 70 44.79 -47.30 17.52
N SER A 71 44.08 -46.17 17.41
CA SER A 71 44.46 -44.93 18.07
C SER A 71 43.28 -44.01 18.39
N LEU A 72 43.43 -43.20 19.44
CA LEU A 72 42.58 -42.05 19.77
C LEU A 72 43.36 -40.75 19.62
N ALA A 73 42.69 -39.67 19.24
CA ALA A 73 43.25 -38.33 19.20
C ALA A 73 42.38 -37.34 19.98
N ALA A 74 43.02 -36.36 20.61
CA ALA A 74 42.36 -35.25 21.28
C ALA A 74 42.83 -33.91 20.69
N SER A 75 41.89 -32.98 20.48
CA SER A 75 42.16 -31.65 19.93
C SER A 75 41.27 -30.60 20.59
N ALA A 76 41.81 -29.39 20.79
CA ALA A 76 41.10 -28.24 21.31
C ALA A 76 41.63 -26.95 20.65
N ILE A 77 40.81 -25.91 20.61
CA ILE A 77 41.21 -24.61 20.03
C ILE A 77 42.38 -24.04 20.84
N GLY A 78 43.46 -23.64 20.15
CA GLY A 78 44.70 -23.15 20.78
C GLY A 78 45.67 -24.24 21.23
N PHE A 79 45.36 -25.51 21.00
CA PHE A 79 46.19 -26.66 21.36
C PHE A 79 46.55 -27.52 20.14
N GLY A 80 47.73 -28.14 20.16
CA GLY A 80 48.12 -29.12 19.15
C GLY A 80 47.37 -30.43 19.32
N THR A 81 46.96 -31.08 18.23
CA THR A 81 46.32 -32.39 18.26
C THR A 81 47.31 -33.46 18.75
N VAL A 82 46.93 -34.22 19.78
CA VAL A 82 47.75 -35.32 20.33
C VAL A 82 47.09 -36.65 20.02
N ARG A 83 47.85 -37.57 19.41
CA ARG A 83 47.40 -38.92 19.06
C ARG A 83 48.07 -39.96 19.97
N LYS A 84 47.27 -40.88 20.53
CA LYS A 84 47.73 -42.01 21.34
C LYS A 84 47.27 -43.34 20.74
N ARG A 85 48.19 -44.31 20.68
CA ARG A 85 47.88 -45.68 20.27
C ARG A 85 47.19 -46.41 21.42
N VAL A 86 46.12 -47.16 21.12
CA VAL A 86 45.29 -47.84 22.13
C VAL A 86 45.22 -49.36 21.94
N SER A 87 45.83 -49.90 20.88
CA SER A 87 45.99 -51.34 20.69
C SER A 87 46.91 -51.94 21.77
N GLY A 88 46.34 -52.72 22.70
CA GLY A 88 47.10 -53.46 23.73
C GLY A 88 47.10 -52.87 25.14
N LEU A 89 46.25 -51.88 25.44
CA LEU A 89 46.12 -51.34 26.81
C LEU A 89 45.34 -52.31 27.72
N ALA A 90 45.83 -52.55 28.93
CA ALA A 90 45.14 -53.35 29.97
C ALA A 90 43.90 -52.65 30.56
N SER A 91 43.70 -51.36 30.24
CA SER A 91 42.63 -50.49 30.72
C SER A 91 42.16 -49.57 29.59
N ASN A 92 40.84 -49.35 29.46
CA ASN A 92 40.27 -48.43 28.49
C ASN A 92 40.37 -46.95 28.91
N THR A 93 41.20 -46.63 29.91
CA THR A 93 41.42 -45.25 30.37
C THR A 93 42.58 -44.60 29.62
N VAL A 94 42.31 -43.54 28.86
CA VAL A 94 43.33 -42.83 28.06
C VAL A 94 43.30 -41.33 28.35
N ASN A 95 44.33 -40.83 29.04
CA ASN A 95 44.46 -39.39 29.33
C ASN A 95 45.27 -38.69 28.23
N PHE A 96 44.91 -37.45 27.89
CA PHE A 96 45.61 -36.63 26.91
C PHE A 96 46.18 -35.38 27.59
N ALA A 97 47.45 -35.08 27.31
CA ALA A 97 48.10 -33.83 27.70
C ALA A 97 48.39 -33.03 26.42
N LEU A 98 47.65 -31.96 26.19
CA LEU A 98 47.75 -31.15 24.98
C LEU A 98 48.79 -30.03 25.15
N GLY A 99 49.77 -29.99 24.26
CA GLY A 99 50.70 -28.86 24.17
C GLY A 99 50.03 -27.64 23.53
N SER A 100 50.43 -26.44 23.94
CA SER A 100 49.99 -25.20 23.28
C SER A 100 50.31 -25.29 21.79
N GLY A 101 49.26 -25.21 20.97
CA GLY A 101 49.37 -25.24 19.53
C GLY A 101 49.27 -23.82 19.05
N SER A 102 50.39 -23.22 18.66
CA SER A 102 50.37 -21.97 17.91
C SER A 102 49.74 -22.25 16.55
N VAL A 103 48.41 -22.17 16.46
CA VAL A 103 47.75 -21.88 15.19
C VAL A 103 48.09 -20.43 14.88
N SER A 104 49.30 -20.22 14.36
CA SER A 104 49.55 -19.07 13.49
C SER A 104 48.56 -19.24 12.36
N LEU A 105 47.48 -18.45 12.36
CA LEU A 105 46.70 -18.22 11.14
C LEU A 105 47.74 -17.87 10.07
N GLY A 106 47.84 -18.72 9.04
CA GLY A 106 48.71 -18.42 7.91
C GLY A 106 48.44 -16.98 7.48
N GLU A 107 49.50 -16.19 7.37
CA GLU A 107 49.44 -14.83 6.87
C GLU A 107 48.48 -14.81 5.68
N VAL A 108 47.42 -14.00 5.78
CA VAL A 108 46.57 -13.70 4.63
C VAL A 108 47.47 -12.93 3.69
N VAL A 109 48.15 -13.64 2.80
CA VAL A 109 48.79 -13.04 1.64
C VAL A 109 47.64 -12.52 0.79
N VAL A 110 47.23 -11.28 1.05
CA VAL A 110 46.43 -10.50 0.11
C VAL A 110 47.35 -10.24 -1.07
N ARG A 111 47.49 -11.23 -1.95
CA ARG A 111 47.97 -10.98 -3.31
C ARG A 111 47.00 -9.94 -3.90
N PRO A 112 47.46 -8.99 -4.74
CA PRO A 112 46.59 -8.07 -5.46
C PRO A 112 45.75 -8.85 -6.48
N ARG A 113 44.79 -9.62 -5.96
CA ARG A 113 43.86 -10.46 -6.69
C ARG A 113 42.49 -9.89 -6.43
N GLU A 114 41.69 -9.82 -7.49
CA GLU A 114 40.33 -9.33 -7.44
C GLU A 114 39.53 -10.00 -6.32
N ASN A 115 38.68 -9.24 -5.63
CA ASN A 115 37.82 -9.73 -4.56
C ASN A 115 37.04 -10.98 -5.06
N PRO A 116 37.11 -12.13 -4.36
CA PRO A 116 36.49 -13.38 -4.82
C PRO A 116 34.96 -13.27 -4.98
N ALA A 117 34.29 -12.43 -4.19
CA ALA A 117 32.86 -12.16 -4.36
C ALA A 117 32.55 -11.54 -5.73
N TYR A 118 33.47 -10.77 -6.31
CA TYR A 118 33.28 -10.13 -7.62
C TYR A 118 33.28 -11.15 -8.75
N ALA A 119 34.10 -12.21 -8.64
CA ALA A 119 34.07 -13.32 -9.60
C ALA A 119 32.73 -14.06 -9.56
N ILE A 120 32.21 -14.32 -8.35
CA ILE A 120 30.89 -14.95 -8.17
C ILE A 120 29.78 -14.05 -8.73
N LEU A 121 29.80 -12.75 -8.43
CA LEU A 121 28.77 -11.83 -8.91
C LEU A 121 28.77 -11.64 -10.42
N ARG A 122 29.93 -11.70 -11.10
CA ARG A 122 29.95 -11.74 -12.57
C ARG A 122 29.20 -12.96 -13.11
N ARG A 123 29.41 -14.14 -12.51
CA ARG A 123 28.65 -15.35 -12.89
C ARG A 123 27.16 -15.23 -12.55
N VAL A 124 26.81 -14.58 -11.44
CA VAL A 124 25.40 -14.24 -11.13
C VAL A 124 24.81 -13.38 -12.25
N GLN A 125 25.52 -12.37 -12.75
CA GLN A 125 25.05 -11.55 -13.88
C GLN A 125 24.89 -12.37 -15.16
N GLU A 126 25.86 -13.23 -15.50
CA GLU A 126 25.81 -14.11 -16.67
C GLU A 126 24.59 -15.05 -16.64
N HIS A 127 24.22 -15.54 -15.44
CA HIS A 127 23.09 -16.47 -15.26
C HIS A 127 21.79 -15.78 -14.86
N LYS A 128 21.79 -14.44 -14.71
CA LYS A 128 20.68 -13.66 -14.18
C LYS A 128 19.40 -13.83 -14.99
N ALA A 129 19.52 -13.84 -16.32
CA ALA A 129 18.36 -14.01 -17.21
C ALA A 129 17.68 -15.38 -17.01
N ARG A 130 18.46 -16.45 -16.89
CA ARG A 130 17.95 -17.82 -16.66
C ARG A 130 17.28 -17.97 -15.29
N ASN A 131 17.91 -17.42 -14.26
CA ASN A 131 17.48 -17.59 -12.87
C ASN A 131 16.33 -16.65 -12.47
N ASN A 132 16.05 -15.62 -13.28
CA ASN A 132 14.96 -14.68 -13.07
C ASN A 132 13.60 -15.32 -13.39
N LYS A 133 12.65 -15.26 -12.46
CA LYS A 133 11.27 -15.75 -12.64
C LYS A 133 10.51 -15.12 -13.81
N ARG A 134 10.95 -13.96 -14.32
CA ARG A 134 10.41 -13.33 -15.53
C ARG A 134 10.73 -14.10 -16.81
N ASN A 135 11.67 -15.05 -16.76
CA ASN A 135 11.99 -15.96 -17.86
C ASN A 135 10.97 -17.09 -18.02
N LEU A 136 10.15 -17.35 -16.99
CA LEU A 136 9.02 -18.28 -17.09
C LEU A 136 7.93 -17.69 -17.98
N GLU A 137 7.15 -18.51 -18.67
CA GLU A 137 5.99 -18.03 -19.42
C GLU A 137 4.88 -17.57 -18.45
N ALA A 138 4.61 -18.42 -17.46
CA ALA A 138 3.67 -18.18 -16.37
C ALA A 138 4.08 -18.97 -15.13
N PHE A 139 3.55 -18.61 -13.97
CA PHE A 139 3.64 -19.42 -12.75
C PHE A 139 2.45 -19.18 -11.83
N GLU A 140 2.11 -20.18 -11.04
CA GLU A 140 1.05 -20.15 -10.03
C GLU A 140 1.48 -20.85 -8.74
N PHE A 141 0.90 -20.45 -7.62
CA PHE A 141 1.14 -21.06 -6.30
C PHE A 141 0.03 -20.71 -5.31
N ASP A 142 -0.13 -21.54 -4.27
CA ASP A 142 -0.90 -21.16 -3.09
C ASP A 142 -0.04 -20.26 -2.19
N SER A 143 -0.63 -19.17 -1.69
CA SER A 143 0.04 -18.21 -0.81
C SER A 143 -0.70 -18.09 0.51
N TYR A 144 0.04 -18.27 1.60
CA TYR A 144 -0.41 -17.92 2.94
C TYR A 144 0.37 -16.69 3.40
N SER A 145 -0.34 -15.61 3.71
CA SER A 145 0.27 -14.40 4.27
C SER A 145 -0.30 -14.07 5.62
N ARG A 146 0.59 -13.76 6.56
CA ARG A 146 0.27 -13.27 7.89
C ARG A 146 0.91 -11.91 8.10
N THR A 147 0.10 -10.94 8.48
CA THR A 147 0.56 -9.58 8.79
C THR A 147 0.21 -9.30 10.24
N GLU A 148 1.18 -8.88 11.04
CA GLU A 148 1.01 -8.46 12.42
C GLU A 148 1.48 -7.02 12.55
N VAL A 149 0.75 -6.22 13.31
CA VAL A 149 1.10 -4.83 13.55
C VAL A 149 1.00 -4.53 15.04
N ALA A 150 2.10 -4.04 15.58
CA ALA A 150 2.28 -3.73 16.99
C ALA A 150 2.75 -2.29 17.20
N LEU A 151 2.49 -1.76 18.38
CA LEU A 151 3.03 -0.49 18.85
C LEU A 151 4.30 -0.77 19.67
N ASN A 152 5.37 -0.02 19.40
CA ASN A 152 6.59 -0.03 20.19
C ASN A 152 6.91 1.39 20.71
N ASN A 153 7.94 1.52 21.56
CA ASN A 153 8.45 2.82 21.99
C ASN A 153 7.37 3.74 22.63
N LEU A 154 6.44 3.16 23.40
CA LEU A 154 5.33 3.90 24.00
C LEU A 154 5.84 4.90 25.07
N PRO A 155 5.59 6.22 24.94
CA PRO A 155 5.91 7.19 25.99
C PRO A 155 5.04 6.96 27.23
N ASP A 156 5.55 7.25 28.43
CA ASP A 156 4.83 6.98 29.68
C ASP A 156 3.43 7.62 29.73
N GLN A 157 3.30 8.83 29.19
CA GLN A 157 2.01 9.54 29.08
C GLN A 157 0.99 8.77 28.23
N VAL A 158 1.46 8.08 27.18
CA VAL A 158 0.65 7.28 26.26
C VAL A 158 0.37 5.91 26.87
N SER A 159 1.37 5.24 27.45
CA SER A 159 1.24 3.95 28.15
C SER A 159 0.25 3.99 29.31
N ARG A 160 0.14 5.13 30.01
CA ARG A 160 -0.82 5.32 31.12
C ARG A 160 -2.28 5.47 30.67
N ARG A 161 -2.56 5.65 29.37
CA ARG A 161 -3.93 5.72 28.87
C ARG A 161 -4.65 4.40 29.11
N LYS A 162 -5.92 4.47 29.54
CA LYS A 162 -6.73 3.32 29.96
C LYS A 162 -6.65 2.13 29.00
N LEU A 163 -6.79 2.38 27.70
CA LEU A 163 -6.74 1.34 26.67
C LEU A 163 -5.37 0.65 26.62
N LEU A 164 -4.30 1.42 26.49
CA LEU A 164 -2.95 0.88 26.36
C LEU A 164 -2.51 0.14 27.63
N ARG A 165 -2.86 0.66 28.81
CA ARG A 165 -2.62 -0.04 30.08
C ARG A 165 -3.32 -1.41 30.14
N GLN A 166 -4.56 -1.50 29.65
CA GLN A 166 -5.27 -2.77 29.57
C GLN A 166 -4.63 -3.72 28.56
N MET A 167 -4.22 -3.22 27.40
CA MET A 167 -3.53 -4.02 26.39
C MET A 167 -2.18 -4.53 26.89
N THR A 168 -1.37 -3.69 27.55
CA THR A 168 -0.08 -4.10 28.12
C THR A 168 -0.26 -5.15 29.22
N GLN A 169 -1.29 -5.03 30.06
CA GLN A 169 -1.59 -6.03 31.10
C GLN A 169 -1.93 -7.40 30.49
N VAL A 170 -2.73 -7.42 29.42
CA VAL A 170 -3.04 -8.65 28.70
C VAL A 170 -1.78 -9.23 28.04
N ALA A 171 -0.99 -8.39 27.36
CA ALA A 171 0.28 -8.79 26.75
C ALA A 171 1.28 -9.36 27.77
N ASP A 172 1.46 -8.68 28.91
CA ASP A 172 2.35 -9.12 30.00
C ASP A 172 1.87 -10.46 30.60
N SER A 173 0.55 -10.64 30.76
CA SER A 173 -0.02 -11.90 31.28
C SER A 173 0.20 -13.10 30.35
N MET A 174 0.38 -12.86 29.05
CA MET A 174 0.64 -13.89 28.03
C MET A 174 2.12 -14.03 27.69
N GLY A 175 3.02 -13.33 28.41
CA GLY A 175 4.47 -13.47 28.26
C GLY A 175 5.03 -12.92 26.95
N LEU A 176 4.37 -11.94 26.33
CA LEU A 176 4.91 -11.30 25.12
C LEU A 176 6.22 -10.55 25.42
N PRO A 177 7.22 -10.66 24.54
CA PRO A 177 8.52 -10.05 24.78
C PRO A 177 8.45 -8.53 24.77
N ARG A 178 9.39 -7.93 25.51
CA ARG A 178 9.62 -6.48 25.54
C ARG A 178 10.64 -6.11 24.46
N ASP A 179 10.60 -4.86 24.01
CA ASP A 179 11.60 -4.38 23.06
C ASP A 179 13.01 -4.37 23.67
N ALA A 180 14.02 -4.06 22.85
CA ALA A 180 15.42 -4.01 23.27
C ALA A 180 15.69 -3.00 24.40
N GLN A 181 14.74 -2.10 24.70
CA GLN A 181 14.79 -1.11 25.75
C GLN A 181 13.92 -1.50 26.98
N GLY A 182 13.37 -2.73 27.00
CA GLY A 182 12.55 -3.24 28.10
C GLY A 182 11.13 -2.67 28.14
N LYS A 183 10.69 -1.95 27.09
CA LYS A 183 9.32 -1.42 26.99
C LYS A 183 8.39 -2.45 26.34
N PRO A 184 7.10 -2.47 26.72
CA PRO A 184 6.14 -3.42 26.16
C PRO A 184 5.90 -3.14 24.67
N VAL A 185 5.97 -4.21 23.86
CA VAL A 185 5.50 -4.22 22.47
C VAL A 185 4.04 -4.66 22.49
N VAL A 186 3.14 -3.81 22.02
CA VAL A 186 1.71 -4.03 22.15
C VAL A 186 1.10 -4.35 20.78
N PRO A 187 0.79 -5.61 20.48
CA PRO A 187 0.11 -5.95 19.24
C PRO A 187 -1.29 -5.32 19.24
N PHE A 188 -1.68 -4.70 18.12
CA PHE A 188 -3.01 -4.12 17.98
C PHE A 188 -3.77 -4.67 16.78
N PHE A 189 -3.10 -5.23 15.78
CA PHE A 189 -3.78 -5.80 14.61
C PHE A 189 -3.01 -7.01 14.08
N ALA A 190 -3.73 -8.02 13.61
CA ALA A 190 -3.15 -9.03 12.73
C ALA A 190 -4.17 -9.52 11.69
N SER A 191 -3.67 -10.05 10.58
CA SER A 191 -4.47 -10.68 9.53
C SER A 191 -3.79 -11.94 9.02
N GLU A 192 -4.58 -12.99 8.81
CA GLU A 192 -4.19 -14.20 8.09
C GLU A 192 -4.98 -14.29 6.79
N VAL A 193 -4.30 -14.53 5.67
CA VAL A 193 -4.91 -14.64 4.34
C VAL A 193 -4.37 -15.88 3.65
N LEU A 194 -5.29 -16.66 3.08
CA LEU A 194 -4.97 -17.76 2.18
C LEU A 194 -5.49 -17.38 0.79
N SER A 195 -4.60 -17.36 -0.19
CA SER A 195 -4.91 -17.04 -1.58
C SER A 195 -4.24 -18.00 -2.56
N HIS A 196 -4.65 -17.93 -3.81
CA HIS A 196 -3.95 -18.55 -4.93
C HIS A 196 -3.51 -17.46 -5.90
N PHE A 197 -2.22 -17.47 -6.24
CA PHE A 197 -1.60 -16.43 -7.05
C PHE A 197 -1.28 -16.96 -8.44
N TYR A 198 -1.53 -16.14 -9.46
CA TYR A 198 -1.26 -16.42 -10.85
C TYR A 198 -0.48 -15.26 -11.47
N GLN A 199 0.57 -15.58 -12.23
CA GLN A 199 1.31 -14.61 -13.02
C GLN A 199 1.58 -15.12 -14.43
N HIS A 200 1.40 -14.24 -15.40
CA HIS A 200 1.83 -14.38 -16.79
C HIS A 200 2.92 -13.34 -17.04
N ASN A 201 3.98 -13.67 -17.77
CA ASN A 201 5.09 -12.72 -17.97
C ASN A 201 5.07 -12.01 -19.33
N GLN A 202 4.39 -12.53 -20.35
CA GLN A 202 4.42 -11.98 -21.72
C GLN A 202 3.04 -11.89 -22.41
N PRO A 203 2.18 -10.88 -22.11
CA PRO A 203 2.45 -9.70 -21.31
C PRO A 203 2.40 -9.96 -19.81
N LEU A 204 3.01 -9.07 -19.02
CA LEU A 204 2.98 -9.15 -17.57
C LEU A 204 1.54 -8.95 -17.08
N ARG A 205 0.96 -10.02 -16.52
CA ARG A 205 -0.38 -10.05 -15.95
C ARG A 205 -0.33 -10.79 -14.62
N LYS A 206 -1.07 -10.30 -13.63
CA LYS A 206 -1.15 -10.90 -12.30
C LYS A 206 -2.61 -11.02 -11.88
N ARG A 207 -2.94 -12.09 -11.18
CA ARG A 207 -4.25 -12.33 -10.55
C ARG A 207 -4.02 -13.02 -9.22
N GLU A 208 -4.68 -12.53 -8.18
CA GLU A 208 -4.72 -13.17 -6.88
C GLU A 208 -6.17 -13.51 -6.52
N GLU A 209 -6.42 -14.74 -6.12
CA GLU A 209 -7.72 -15.22 -5.66
C GLU A 209 -7.67 -15.45 -4.15
N ILE A 210 -8.26 -14.56 -3.38
CA ILE A 210 -8.37 -14.69 -1.92
C ILE A 210 -9.41 -15.76 -1.62
N LYS A 211 -8.97 -16.90 -1.11
CA LYS A 211 -9.81 -18.02 -0.67
C LYS A 211 -10.36 -17.76 0.72
N ARG A 212 -9.52 -17.28 1.64
CA ARG A 212 -9.90 -17.09 3.05
C ARG A 212 -9.15 -15.93 3.71
N THR A 213 -9.79 -15.28 4.65
CA THR A 213 -9.24 -14.18 5.43
C THR A 213 -9.75 -14.22 6.87
N GLN A 214 -8.83 -14.05 7.82
CA GLN A 214 -9.14 -13.88 9.24
C GLN A 214 -8.44 -12.64 9.78
N LEU A 215 -9.18 -11.84 10.55
CA LEU A 215 -8.71 -10.57 11.11
C LEU A 215 -8.77 -10.62 12.64
N HIS A 216 -7.69 -10.22 13.28
CA HIS A 216 -7.50 -10.19 14.73
C HIS A 216 -7.28 -8.77 15.24
N GLY A 217 -7.71 -8.50 16.48
CA GLY A 217 -7.50 -7.19 17.12
C GLY A 217 -8.30 -6.05 16.51
N ALA A 218 -7.66 -4.88 16.45
CA ALA A 218 -8.17 -3.60 15.98
C ALA A 218 -8.17 -3.49 14.45
N ALA A 219 -8.75 -4.49 13.78
CA ALA A 219 -8.79 -4.56 12.34
C ALA A 219 -9.59 -3.39 11.72
N PRO A 220 -9.02 -2.68 10.72
CA PRO A 220 -9.77 -1.70 9.95
C PRO A 220 -11.00 -2.34 9.31
N ARG A 221 -12.17 -1.76 9.54
CA ARG A 221 -13.44 -2.20 8.94
C ARG A 221 -13.57 -1.75 7.48
N GLU A 222 -12.75 -0.79 7.05
CA GLU A 222 -12.82 -0.23 5.70
C GLU A 222 -12.09 -1.11 4.68
N GLY A 223 -12.85 -1.70 3.76
CA GLY A 223 -12.30 -2.61 2.77
C GLY A 223 -11.25 -2.03 1.81
N SER A 224 -11.03 -0.71 1.70
CA SER A 224 -9.94 -0.15 0.88
C SER A 224 -8.58 -0.34 1.58
N VAL A 225 -8.52 0.00 2.86
CA VAL A 225 -7.39 -0.21 3.77
C VAL A 225 -7.21 -1.70 4.03
N THR A 226 -8.31 -2.44 4.30
CA THR A 226 -8.24 -3.89 4.47
C THR A 226 -7.75 -4.55 3.18
N SER A 227 -8.25 -4.23 1.98
CA SER A 227 -7.76 -4.87 0.74
C SER A 227 -6.32 -4.51 0.38
N GLN A 228 -5.85 -3.31 0.75
CA GLN A 228 -4.44 -2.91 0.63
C GLN A 228 -3.52 -3.72 1.56
N ILE A 229 -4.04 -4.14 2.72
CA ILE A 229 -3.32 -4.93 3.72
C ILE A 229 -3.44 -6.44 3.47
N LEU A 230 -4.56 -6.89 2.89
CA LEU A 230 -4.91 -8.30 2.69
C LEU A 230 -4.34 -8.91 1.40
N GLY A 231 -3.99 -8.10 0.40
CA GLY A 231 -3.36 -8.61 -0.81
C GLY A 231 -1.89 -8.96 -0.54
N SER A 232 -1.60 -10.26 -0.41
CA SER A 232 -0.25 -10.77 -0.19
C SER A 232 0.69 -10.45 -1.36
N SER A 233 0.14 -10.22 -2.56
CA SER A 233 0.88 -10.10 -3.81
C SER A 233 1.28 -8.67 -4.24
N PHE A 234 0.87 -7.63 -3.51
CA PHE A 234 1.15 -6.24 -3.94
C PHE A 234 2.59 -5.79 -3.71
N GLN A 235 3.36 -6.55 -2.92
CA GLN A 235 4.80 -6.38 -2.81
C GLN A 235 5.46 -7.64 -3.34
N ASP A 236 5.59 -7.71 -4.67
CA ASP A 236 6.44 -8.69 -5.33
C ASP A 236 7.90 -8.41 -4.93
N TRP A 237 8.34 -9.06 -3.85
CA TRP A 237 9.72 -9.00 -3.37
C TRP A 237 10.59 -9.80 -4.34
N ASP A 238 11.29 -9.09 -5.20
CA ASP A 238 12.12 -9.66 -6.26
C ASP A 238 13.39 -8.84 -6.40
N PHE A 239 14.51 -9.47 -6.06
CA PHE A 239 15.83 -8.86 -6.13
C PHE A 239 16.51 -9.08 -7.49
N TYR A 240 15.90 -9.76 -8.47
CA TYR A 240 16.47 -9.86 -9.82
C TYR A 240 16.39 -8.57 -10.63
N PRO A 241 15.29 -7.80 -10.63
CA PRO A 241 15.26 -6.46 -11.19
C PRO A 241 16.32 -5.55 -10.56
N ASN A 242 16.79 -4.56 -11.32
CA ASN A 242 17.80 -3.61 -10.82
C ASN A 242 17.30 -2.73 -9.66
N TRP A 243 15.97 -2.59 -9.53
CA TRP A 243 15.32 -1.77 -8.53
C TRP A 243 14.22 -2.57 -7.81
N GLN A 244 14.30 -2.62 -6.48
CA GLN A 244 13.22 -3.07 -5.62
C GLN A 244 12.42 -1.86 -5.17
N GLN A 245 11.13 -1.83 -5.53
CA GLN A 245 10.24 -0.77 -5.07
C GLN A 245 9.78 -1.09 -3.64
N LEU A 246 9.99 -0.16 -2.72
CA LEU A 246 9.59 -0.27 -1.32
C LEU A 246 9.12 1.09 -0.81
N LEU A 247 7.94 1.14 -0.19
CA LEU A 247 7.39 2.37 0.42
C LEU A 247 7.39 3.57 -0.54
N GLY A 248 7.08 3.31 -1.82
CA GLY A 248 7.07 4.34 -2.83
C GLY A 248 8.45 4.89 -3.21
N LYS A 249 9.56 4.24 -2.84
CA LYS A 249 10.93 4.55 -3.29
C LYS A 249 11.57 3.36 -3.99
N ASP A 250 12.57 3.63 -4.83
CA ASP A 250 13.31 2.62 -5.58
C ASP A 250 14.66 2.36 -4.92
N PHE A 251 14.86 1.13 -4.43
CA PHE A 251 16.11 0.68 -3.82
C PHE A 251 16.90 -0.14 -4.81
N ILE A 252 18.21 0.09 -4.90
CA ILE A 252 19.07 -0.68 -5.81
C ILE A 252 19.13 -2.13 -5.31
N SER A 253 19.03 -3.10 -6.20
CA SER A 253 19.21 -4.51 -5.84
C SER A 253 20.71 -4.83 -5.64
N PRO A 254 21.09 -5.68 -4.65
CA PRO A 254 22.44 -6.21 -4.52
C PRO A 254 22.97 -6.99 -5.72
N ILE A 255 22.11 -7.39 -6.67
CA ILE A 255 22.51 -8.08 -7.90
C ILE A 255 22.12 -7.27 -9.15
N ALA A 256 21.93 -5.96 -9.02
CA ALA A 256 21.69 -5.05 -10.15
C ALA A 256 22.87 -5.05 -11.14
N ASP A 257 22.64 -4.71 -12.41
CA ASP A 257 23.70 -4.75 -13.45
C ASP A 257 24.90 -3.83 -13.10
N GLY A 258 24.64 -2.74 -12.38
CA GLY A 258 25.64 -1.80 -11.86
C GLY A 258 26.17 -2.11 -10.44
N TRP A 259 26.04 -3.35 -9.95
CA TRP A 259 26.29 -3.76 -8.56
C TRP A 259 27.60 -3.22 -7.96
N LYS A 260 28.68 -3.17 -8.75
CA LYS A 260 30.02 -2.74 -8.31
C LYS A 260 30.09 -1.26 -7.89
N PHE A 261 29.24 -0.41 -8.45
CA PHE A 261 29.20 1.03 -8.17
C PHE A 261 28.40 1.37 -6.91
N THR A 262 27.48 0.50 -6.51
CA THR A 262 26.58 0.73 -5.38
C THR A 262 27.08 0.04 -4.12
N TYR A 263 27.66 -1.15 -4.25
CA TYR A 263 27.96 -2.03 -3.13
C TYR A 263 29.42 -2.45 -3.07
N GLU A 264 29.86 -2.70 -1.83
CA GLU A 264 31.00 -3.52 -1.49
C GLU A 264 30.51 -4.89 -1.04
N TYR A 265 31.27 -5.92 -1.43
CA TYR A 265 30.92 -7.30 -1.19
C TYR A 265 32.05 -8.00 -0.47
N ASP A 266 31.70 -8.88 0.45
CA ASP A 266 32.64 -9.67 1.21
C ASP A 266 32.21 -11.14 1.18
N LEU A 267 33.09 -12.02 0.68
CA LEU A 267 32.81 -13.45 0.67
C LEU A 267 33.10 -13.99 2.07
N GLN A 268 32.06 -14.27 2.84
CA GLN A 268 32.19 -14.63 4.25
C GLN A 268 32.46 -16.12 4.43
N ASP A 269 31.70 -16.98 3.75
CA ASP A 269 31.77 -18.44 3.93
C ASP A 269 31.07 -19.20 2.78
N SER A 270 31.12 -20.53 2.77
CA SER A 270 30.31 -21.41 1.91
C SER A 270 29.55 -22.42 2.78
N VAL A 271 28.22 -22.30 2.80
CA VAL A 271 27.34 -23.01 3.73
C VAL A 271 26.17 -23.69 3.02
N PHE A 272 25.64 -24.76 3.60
CA PHE A 272 24.39 -25.36 3.14
C PHE A 272 23.19 -24.53 3.57
N VAL A 273 22.28 -24.27 2.64
CA VAL A 273 20.97 -23.66 2.87
C VAL A 273 19.90 -24.64 2.39
N GLY A 274 19.32 -25.40 3.32
CA GLY A 274 18.50 -26.55 2.96
C GLY A 274 19.40 -27.66 2.39
N GLN A 275 19.19 -28.03 1.13
CA GLN A 275 20.01 -29.00 0.41
C GLN A 275 21.05 -28.33 -0.51
N ASP A 276 20.98 -27.00 -0.69
CA ASP A 276 21.81 -26.27 -1.64
C ASP A 276 23.11 -25.77 -1.00
N TYR A 277 24.26 -26.09 -1.61
CA TYR A 277 25.54 -25.51 -1.20
C TYR A 277 25.69 -24.10 -1.77
N CYS A 278 25.85 -23.10 -0.89
CA CYS A 278 25.76 -21.68 -1.24
C CYS A 278 26.95 -20.86 -0.75
N TYR A 279 27.42 -19.92 -1.58
CA TYR A 279 28.31 -18.84 -1.16
C TYR A 279 27.54 -17.83 -0.30
N LYS A 280 28.03 -17.56 0.90
CA LYS A 280 27.50 -16.52 1.80
C LYS A 280 28.27 -15.22 1.56
N ILE A 281 27.60 -14.22 1.01
CA ILE A 281 28.21 -12.95 0.60
C ILE A 281 27.60 -11.81 1.41
N GLY A 282 28.41 -11.10 2.18
CA GLY A 282 28.05 -9.85 2.84
C GLY A 282 27.94 -8.72 1.82
N VAL A 283 26.93 -7.88 1.97
CA VAL A 283 26.63 -6.75 1.09
C VAL A 283 26.55 -5.47 1.93
N LYS A 284 27.31 -4.44 1.54
CA LYS A 284 27.28 -3.12 2.19
C LYS A 284 27.27 -2.03 1.13
N PRO A 285 26.42 -0.99 1.24
CA PRO A 285 26.47 0.12 0.30
C PRO A 285 27.79 0.89 0.45
N ARG A 286 28.37 1.32 -0.66
CA ARG A 286 29.59 2.16 -0.67
C ARG A 286 29.36 3.48 0.05
N ARG A 287 28.14 4.02 -0.05
CA ARG A 287 27.69 5.23 0.61
C ARG A 287 26.51 4.87 1.51
N PRO A 288 26.62 5.03 2.83
CA PRO A 288 25.55 4.66 3.75
C PRO A 288 24.19 5.35 3.50
N GLN A 289 24.19 6.52 2.87
CA GLN A 289 23.00 7.33 2.57
C GLN A 289 22.26 6.93 1.29
N ASP A 290 22.83 6.03 0.47
CA ASP A 290 22.18 5.57 -0.76
C ASP A 290 20.91 4.75 -0.42
N LEU A 291 19.89 4.81 -1.28
CA LEU A 291 18.71 3.94 -1.20
C LEU A 291 19.10 2.51 -1.60
N ALA A 292 19.79 1.84 -0.68
CA ALA A 292 20.42 0.56 -0.87
C ALA A 292 20.30 -0.31 0.40
N PHE A 293 20.68 -1.58 0.25
CA PHE A 293 20.55 -2.61 1.29
C PHE A 293 21.90 -2.94 1.95
N VAL A 294 21.88 -3.26 3.23
CA VAL A 294 23.01 -3.87 3.94
C VAL A 294 22.57 -5.21 4.51
N GLY A 295 23.41 -6.23 4.41
CA GLY A 295 23.04 -7.56 4.88
C GLY A 295 23.84 -8.66 4.21
N THR A 296 23.20 -9.81 3.97
CA THR A 296 23.83 -10.99 3.38
C THR A 296 22.95 -11.57 2.29
N ILE A 297 23.59 -12.05 1.22
CA ILE A 297 22.96 -12.83 0.16
C ILE A 297 23.62 -14.21 0.06
N TRP A 298 22.84 -15.22 -0.30
CA TRP A 298 23.31 -16.57 -0.52
C TRP A 298 23.11 -16.95 -1.97
N ILE A 299 24.20 -17.32 -2.63
CA ILE A 299 24.23 -17.67 -4.05
C ILE A 299 24.56 -19.15 -4.18
N ASN A 300 23.72 -19.92 -4.86
CA ASN A 300 23.97 -21.33 -5.13
C ASN A 300 25.29 -21.50 -5.93
N THR A 301 26.12 -22.44 -5.50
CA THR A 301 27.49 -22.62 -6.02
C THR A 301 27.54 -23.20 -7.45
N GLU A 302 26.51 -23.94 -7.86
CA GLU A 302 26.41 -24.59 -9.16
C GLU A 302 25.68 -23.72 -10.20
N THR A 303 24.52 -23.18 -9.81
CA THR A 303 23.62 -22.45 -10.72
C THR A 303 23.78 -20.94 -10.69
N TYR A 304 24.52 -20.41 -9.70
CA TYR A 304 24.61 -18.98 -9.40
C TYR A 304 23.26 -18.30 -9.16
N ALA A 305 22.24 -19.08 -8.81
CA ALA A 305 20.93 -18.56 -8.46
C ALA A 305 20.94 -17.97 -7.05
N LEU A 306 20.21 -16.86 -6.87
CA LEU A 306 19.93 -16.32 -5.54
C LEU A 306 19.06 -17.31 -4.77
N ARG A 307 19.55 -17.81 -3.63
CA ARG A 307 18.87 -18.82 -2.80
C ARG A 307 18.20 -18.24 -1.56
N ARG A 308 18.88 -17.27 -0.94
CA ARG A 308 18.39 -16.56 0.25
C ARG A 308 18.90 -15.12 0.24
N VAL A 309 18.10 -14.21 0.78
CA VAL A 309 18.50 -12.85 1.13
C VAL A 309 18.12 -12.57 2.58
N ASP A 310 18.99 -11.86 3.29
CA ASP A 310 18.70 -11.26 4.59
C ASP A 310 19.27 -9.84 4.54
N LEU A 311 18.41 -8.90 4.17
CA LEU A 311 18.77 -7.55 3.81
C LEU A 311 17.98 -6.58 4.66
N ARG A 312 18.63 -5.53 5.14
CA ARG A 312 17.97 -4.39 5.77
C ARG A 312 18.31 -3.11 5.02
N VAL A 313 17.41 -2.14 5.06
CA VAL A 313 17.73 -0.80 4.55
C VAL A 313 18.81 -0.18 5.44
N SER A 314 19.75 0.54 4.82
CA SER A 314 20.78 1.27 5.57
C SER A 314 20.12 2.22 6.58
N PRO A 315 20.52 2.22 7.87
CA PRO A 315 19.97 3.13 8.89
C PRO A 315 20.17 4.62 8.56
N GLU A 316 21.15 4.94 7.71
CA GLU A 316 21.48 6.29 7.27
C GLU A 316 20.75 6.70 5.97
N ALA A 317 19.96 5.79 5.38
CA ALA A 317 19.13 6.12 4.23
C ALA A 317 18.06 7.15 4.60
N ASN A 318 17.87 8.18 3.76
CA ASN A 318 16.93 9.26 4.03
C ASN A 318 15.47 8.83 3.81
N LEU A 319 14.90 8.12 4.79
CA LEU A 319 13.50 7.70 4.83
C LEU A 319 12.73 8.46 5.90
N ASN A 320 11.55 8.97 5.55
CA ASN A 320 10.67 9.54 6.55
C ASN A 320 10.07 8.42 7.35
N PHE A 321 9.99 8.62 8.67
CA PHE A 321 9.25 7.73 9.55
C PHE A 321 9.74 6.29 9.61
N ILE A 322 10.69 5.84 8.79
CA ILE A 322 11.12 4.44 8.82
C ILE A 322 12.24 4.28 9.83
N GLU A 323 11.99 3.46 10.85
CA GLU A 323 12.96 3.04 11.86
C GLU A 323 13.79 1.83 11.37
N LEU A 324 13.14 0.89 10.70
CA LEU A 324 13.75 -0.33 10.19
C LEU A 324 12.97 -0.85 8.99
N VAL A 325 13.67 -1.37 7.99
CA VAL A 325 13.11 -2.32 7.04
C VAL A 325 14.08 -3.47 6.97
N GLN A 326 13.61 -4.67 7.27
CA GLN A 326 14.35 -5.91 7.08
C GLN A 326 13.53 -6.86 6.23
N VAL A 327 14.18 -7.51 5.27
CA VAL A 327 13.60 -8.48 4.35
C VAL A 327 14.47 -9.72 4.40
N ARG A 328 13.87 -10.82 4.83
CA ARG A 328 14.45 -12.15 4.75
C ARG A 328 13.61 -12.98 3.78
N GLN A 329 14.21 -13.46 2.71
CA GLN A 329 13.49 -14.24 1.72
C GLN A 329 14.30 -15.47 1.31
N ASP A 330 13.61 -16.60 1.27
CA ASP A 330 14.11 -17.90 0.80
C ASP A 330 13.45 -18.22 -0.54
N LEU A 331 14.28 -18.47 -1.55
CA LEU A 331 13.87 -18.85 -2.90
C LEU A 331 14.04 -20.35 -3.10
N VAL A 332 13.13 -20.99 -3.80
CA VAL A 332 13.26 -22.38 -4.27
C VAL A 332 13.40 -22.38 -5.79
N ALA A 333 14.26 -23.25 -6.32
CA ALA A 333 14.36 -23.42 -7.76
C ALA A 333 13.06 -24.06 -8.29
N SER A 334 12.45 -23.47 -9.31
CA SER A 334 11.35 -24.10 -10.03
C SER A 334 11.85 -25.26 -10.89
N ALA A 335 10.93 -26.10 -11.40
CA ALA A 335 11.26 -27.14 -12.37
C ALA A 335 11.99 -26.60 -13.63
N ALA A 336 11.78 -25.33 -13.97
CA ALA A 336 12.45 -24.63 -15.08
C ALA A 336 13.72 -23.87 -14.66
N GLY A 337 14.17 -24.02 -13.41
CA GLY A 337 15.41 -23.44 -12.87
C GLY A 337 15.30 -22.01 -12.32
N ALA A 338 14.28 -21.25 -12.69
CA ALA A 338 14.08 -19.91 -12.14
C ALA A 338 13.67 -19.95 -10.65
N GLY A 339 14.20 -19.03 -9.85
CA GLY A 339 13.92 -18.96 -8.40
C GLY A 339 12.55 -18.36 -8.09
N LEU A 340 11.73 -19.08 -7.32
CA LEU A 340 10.42 -18.63 -6.84
C LEU A 340 10.44 -18.44 -5.30
N PRO A 341 9.77 -17.41 -4.75
CA PRO A 341 9.80 -17.13 -3.32
C PRO A 341 9.01 -18.17 -2.54
N GLN A 342 9.70 -18.99 -1.75
CA GLN A 342 9.09 -20.00 -0.87
C GLN A 342 8.65 -19.39 0.45
N ARG A 343 9.51 -18.56 1.06
CA ARG A 343 9.20 -17.87 2.32
C ARG A 343 9.75 -16.47 2.28
N THR A 344 8.94 -15.49 2.64
CA THR A 344 9.35 -14.08 2.75
C THR A 344 8.90 -13.55 4.11
N ALA A 345 9.84 -13.06 4.91
CA ALA A 345 9.58 -12.40 6.17
C ALA A 345 10.08 -10.95 6.08
N VAL A 346 9.21 -10.00 6.37
CA VAL A 346 9.51 -8.57 6.28
C VAL A 346 9.13 -7.91 7.60
N VAL A 347 10.05 -7.11 8.13
CA VAL A 347 9.81 -6.28 9.32
C VAL A 347 9.95 -4.83 8.91
N ILE A 348 8.89 -4.04 9.11
CA ILE A 348 8.86 -2.61 8.84
C ILE A 348 8.56 -1.89 10.15
N GLY A 349 9.56 -1.17 10.67
CA GLY A 349 9.40 -0.24 11.78
C GLY A 349 9.14 1.16 11.26
N ILE A 350 8.04 1.77 11.72
CA ILE A 350 7.64 3.14 11.42
C ILE A 350 7.62 3.93 12.71
N LYS A 351 8.51 4.91 12.86
CA LYS A 351 8.61 5.81 14.00
C LYS A 351 8.48 7.29 13.59
N PRO A 352 7.33 7.93 13.92
CA PRO A 352 7.07 9.33 13.67
C PRO A 352 8.09 10.33 14.21
N THR A 353 8.67 10.15 15.38
CA THR A 353 9.80 10.95 15.90
C THR A 353 10.60 10.14 16.91
N LYS A 354 11.83 10.57 17.28
CA LYS A 354 12.71 9.79 18.20
C LYS A 354 12.06 9.44 19.55
N GLY A 355 11.06 10.20 20.01
CA GLY A 355 10.32 9.98 21.25
C GLY A 355 8.83 9.68 21.08
N SER A 356 8.32 9.47 19.86
CA SER A 356 6.92 9.05 19.67
C SER A 356 6.77 7.54 19.77
N THR A 357 5.54 7.10 19.99
CA THR A 357 5.12 5.72 19.71
C THR A 357 5.52 5.37 18.27
N GLY A 358 6.16 4.22 18.09
CA GLY A 358 6.39 3.64 16.78
C GLY A 358 5.43 2.49 16.51
N ILE A 359 5.42 2.05 15.26
CA ILE A 359 4.61 0.96 14.72
C ILE A 359 5.59 -0.06 14.15
N LEU A 360 5.47 -1.31 14.53
CA LEU A 360 6.19 -2.43 13.93
C LEU A 360 5.20 -3.29 13.16
N ALA A 361 5.45 -3.52 11.88
CA ALA A 361 4.71 -4.44 11.04
C ALA A 361 5.58 -5.65 10.71
N HIS A 362 5.11 -6.84 11.04
CA HIS A 362 5.72 -8.13 10.68
C HIS A 362 4.85 -8.79 9.63
N LEU A 363 5.41 -9.03 8.44
CA LEU A 363 4.75 -9.70 7.34
C LEU A 363 5.49 -11.02 7.08
N THR A 364 4.77 -12.13 7.14
CA THR A 364 5.28 -13.46 6.79
C THR A 364 4.44 -14.03 5.66
N ILE A 365 5.07 -14.36 4.55
CA ILE A 365 4.46 -14.99 3.38
C ILE A 365 5.11 -16.37 3.21
N VAL A 366 4.29 -17.40 3.07
CA VAL A 366 4.71 -18.77 2.79
C VAL A 366 3.96 -19.23 1.54
N ASN A 367 4.70 -19.63 0.52
CA ASN A 367 4.14 -20.09 -0.74
C ASN A 367 4.42 -21.58 -0.92
N SER A 368 3.44 -22.29 -1.45
CA SER A 368 3.50 -23.73 -1.72
C SER A 368 2.83 -24.08 -3.05
N ASN A 369 2.97 -25.32 -3.50
CA ASN A 369 2.31 -25.83 -4.71
C ASN A 369 2.66 -25.01 -5.96
N PHE A 370 3.95 -24.78 -6.19
CA PHE A 370 4.42 -24.06 -7.37
C PHE A 370 4.15 -24.86 -8.65
N ASP A 371 3.47 -24.23 -9.59
CA ASP A 371 3.31 -24.70 -10.96
C ASP A 371 3.83 -23.63 -11.94
N VAL A 372 4.51 -24.05 -13.00
CA VAL A 372 5.23 -23.15 -13.91
C VAL A 372 4.99 -23.52 -15.37
N ASN A 373 5.03 -22.50 -16.24
CA ASN A 373 4.85 -22.61 -17.69
C ASN A 373 3.51 -23.23 -18.13
N HIS A 374 2.46 -23.05 -17.34
CA HIS A 374 1.08 -23.36 -17.71
C HIS A 374 0.21 -22.08 -17.71
N PRO A 375 0.35 -21.22 -18.72
CA PRO A 375 -0.37 -19.95 -18.78
C PRO A 375 -1.89 -20.16 -18.88
N LYS A 376 -2.66 -19.32 -18.20
CA LYS A 376 -4.11 -19.22 -18.43
C LYS A 376 -4.39 -18.26 -19.60
N PRO A 377 -5.58 -18.30 -20.24
CA PRO A 377 -5.95 -17.32 -21.25
C PRO A 377 -5.89 -15.88 -20.72
N LEU A 378 -5.43 -14.92 -21.52
CA LEU A 378 -5.27 -13.52 -21.06
C LEU A 378 -6.51 -12.91 -20.36
N PRO A 379 -7.77 -13.16 -20.80
CA PRO A 379 -8.95 -12.66 -20.11
C PRO A 379 -9.12 -13.15 -18.66
N PHE A 380 -8.48 -14.26 -18.30
CA PHE A 380 -8.44 -14.74 -16.91
C PHE A 380 -7.77 -13.71 -15.99
N TYR A 381 -6.73 -13.02 -16.46
CA TYR A 381 -5.97 -12.05 -15.67
C TYR A 381 -6.53 -10.62 -15.71
N ASP A 382 -7.69 -10.40 -16.35
CA ASP A 382 -8.34 -9.09 -16.36
C ASP A 382 -8.91 -8.72 -14.99
N ARG A 383 -9.04 -9.69 -14.08
CA ARG A 383 -9.34 -9.50 -12.67
C ARG A 383 -8.06 -9.69 -11.84
N PRO A 384 -7.36 -8.62 -11.46
CA PRO A 384 -6.11 -8.72 -10.72
C PRO A 384 -6.30 -9.18 -9.26
N LEU A 385 -7.48 -8.96 -8.67
CA LEU A 385 -7.85 -9.47 -7.36
C LEU A 385 -9.29 -9.97 -7.39
N GLU A 386 -9.51 -11.20 -6.94
CA GLU A 386 -10.83 -11.78 -6.73
C GLU A 386 -10.91 -12.30 -5.29
N THR A 387 -12.03 -12.06 -4.61
CA THR A 387 -12.24 -12.51 -3.23
C THR A 387 -13.43 -13.45 -3.20
N ALA A 388 -13.22 -14.65 -2.65
CA ALA A 388 -14.28 -15.62 -2.48
C ALA A 388 -15.44 -15.02 -1.66
N ALA A 389 -16.67 -15.43 -1.97
CA ALA A 389 -17.85 -14.87 -1.34
C ALA A 389 -17.80 -15.05 0.19
N ASP A 390 -17.39 -16.21 0.65
CA ASP A 390 -17.25 -16.61 2.05
C ASP A 390 -15.84 -16.39 2.61
N ALA A 391 -14.99 -15.60 1.93
CA ALA A 391 -13.61 -15.38 2.36
C ALA A 391 -13.50 -14.86 3.80
N PHE A 392 -14.49 -14.08 4.28
CA PHE A 392 -14.56 -13.57 5.65
C PHE A 392 -15.49 -14.38 6.58
N ASP A 393 -16.38 -15.21 6.03
CA ASP A 393 -17.53 -15.80 6.73
C ASP A 393 -17.37 -17.33 6.88
N GLY A 394 -16.42 -17.79 7.67
CA GLY A 394 -16.25 -19.24 7.83
C GLY A 394 -15.66 -19.64 9.17
N PRO A 395 -15.39 -20.94 9.35
CA PRO A 395 -15.17 -21.51 10.68
C PRO A 395 -13.93 -20.92 11.35
N LYS A 396 -14.03 -20.67 12.66
CA LYS A 396 -13.01 -19.97 13.46
C LYS A 396 -11.68 -20.74 13.53
N ASP A 397 -11.73 -22.05 13.36
CA ASP A 397 -10.60 -22.98 13.40
C ASP A 397 -10.01 -23.27 12.01
N PHE A 398 -10.44 -22.55 10.96
CA PHE A 398 -9.98 -22.80 9.59
C PHE A 398 -8.45 -22.72 9.47
N PHE A 399 -7.84 -21.64 9.97
CA PHE A 399 -6.39 -21.45 9.89
C PHE A 399 -5.62 -22.36 10.85
N GLU A 400 -6.24 -22.86 11.91
CA GLU A 400 -5.61 -23.89 12.76
C GLU A 400 -5.37 -25.20 11.99
N LYS A 401 -6.25 -25.53 11.04
CA LYS A 401 -6.19 -26.77 10.25
C LYS A 401 -5.47 -26.64 8.91
N ASN A 402 -5.49 -25.46 8.30
CA ASN A 402 -5.04 -25.26 6.90
C ASN A 402 -3.78 -24.40 6.76
N ARG A 403 -3.16 -23.96 7.86
CA ARG A 403 -1.92 -23.18 7.79
C ARG A 403 -0.76 -24.07 7.30
N PRO A 404 0.06 -23.60 6.33
CA PRO A 404 1.17 -24.39 5.79
C PRO A 404 2.37 -24.50 6.74
N ASP A 405 2.44 -23.69 7.80
CA ASP A 405 3.51 -23.70 8.80
C ASP A 405 2.91 -23.66 10.22
N SER A 406 3.65 -24.15 11.22
CA SER A 406 3.26 -24.04 12.63
C SER A 406 3.55 -22.64 13.16
N LEU A 407 2.64 -22.09 13.99
CA LEU A 407 2.89 -20.84 14.68
C LEU A 407 3.96 -21.02 15.75
N SER A 408 4.85 -20.05 15.90
CA SER A 408 5.74 -19.96 17.06
C SER A 408 4.91 -19.68 18.33
N ARG A 409 5.48 -19.96 19.51
CA ARG A 409 4.82 -19.65 20.79
C ARG A 409 4.48 -18.17 20.93
N GLU A 410 5.35 -17.30 20.43
CA GLU A 410 5.16 -15.85 20.45
C GLU A 410 4.02 -15.41 19.53
N GLU A 411 3.92 -16.03 18.35
CA GLU A 411 2.86 -15.75 17.38
C GLU A 411 1.49 -16.20 17.91
N GLN A 412 1.42 -17.36 18.55
CA GLN A 412 0.20 -17.84 19.22
C GLN A 412 -0.24 -16.88 20.33
N ALA A 413 0.69 -16.47 21.19
CA ALA A 413 0.41 -15.50 22.25
C ALA A 413 -0.07 -14.15 21.65
N THR A 414 0.56 -13.69 20.57
CA THR A 414 0.18 -12.45 19.89
C THR A 414 -1.27 -12.49 19.41
N LEU A 415 -1.69 -13.57 18.73
CA LEU A 415 -3.07 -13.74 18.28
C LEU A 415 -4.06 -13.80 19.45
N MET A 416 -3.72 -14.51 20.53
CA MET A 416 -4.57 -14.58 21.74
C MET A 416 -4.73 -13.22 22.43
N VAL A 417 -3.66 -12.43 22.52
CA VAL A 417 -3.69 -11.06 23.05
C VAL A 417 -4.61 -10.20 22.18
N LEU A 418 -4.47 -10.26 20.85
CA LEU A 418 -5.30 -9.49 19.93
C LEU A 418 -6.79 -9.83 20.04
N ASP A 419 -7.13 -11.10 20.15
CA ASP A 419 -8.52 -11.55 20.30
C ASP A 419 -9.12 -11.11 21.64
N SER A 420 -8.32 -11.11 22.71
CA SER A 420 -8.72 -10.60 24.03
C SER A 420 -8.89 -9.08 24.03
N VAL A 421 -7.94 -8.36 23.42
CA VAL A 421 -7.96 -6.90 23.31
C VAL A 421 -9.16 -6.40 22.50
N ARG A 422 -9.55 -7.12 21.44
CA ARG A 422 -10.75 -6.79 20.64
C ARG A 422 -12.05 -6.82 21.46
N GLN A 423 -12.09 -7.57 22.56
CA GLN A 423 -13.26 -7.64 23.44
C GLN A 423 -13.32 -6.46 24.43
N LEU A 424 -12.23 -5.72 24.63
CA LEU A 424 -12.19 -4.57 25.54
C LEU A 424 -13.14 -3.45 25.05
N PRO A 425 -14.01 -2.91 25.92
CA PRO A 425 -14.90 -1.80 25.55
C PRO A 425 -14.16 -0.57 25.02
N ALA A 426 -12.99 -0.26 25.60
CA ALA A 426 -12.16 0.85 25.16
C ALA A 426 -11.64 0.66 23.72
N MET A 427 -11.35 -0.58 23.31
CA MET A 427 -10.91 -0.88 21.95
C MET A 427 -12.07 -0.77 20.96
N ARG A 428 -13.25 -1.28 21.32
CA ARG A 428 -14.47 -1.16 20.51
C ARG A 428 -14.83 0.31 20.25
N ASN A 429 -14.80 1.14 21.29
CA ASN A 429 -15.07 2.57 21.17
C ASN A 429 -14.03 3.30 20.29
N LEU A 430 -12.73 2.96 20.42
CA LEU A 430 -11.68 3.55 19.57
C LEU A 430 -11.91 3.20 18.09
N LEU A 431 -12.22 1.94 17.80
CA LEU A 431 -12.51 1.48 16.44
C LEU A 431 -13.73 2.19 15.86
N GLU A 432 -14.78 2.41 16.65
CA GLU A 432 -15.96 3.15 16.22
C GLU A 432 -15.65 4.62 15.91
N VAL A 433 -14.88 5.30 16.77
CA VAL A 433 -14.47 6.69 16.52
C VAL A 433 -13.57 6.79 15.29
N ALA A 434 -12.63 5.87 15.12
CA ALA A 434 -11.76 5.82 13.94
C ALA A 434 -12.56 5.55 12.66
N ASP A 435 -13.52 4.62 12.72
CA ASP A 435 -14.41 4.30 11.61
C ASP A 435 -15.28 5.51 11.23
N ILE A 436 -15.82 6.25 12.21
CA ILE A 436 -16.55 7.50 11.98
C ILE A 436 -15.66 8.58 11.36
N ALA A 437 -14.42 8.75 11.83
CA ALA A 437 -13.51 9.77 11.31
C ALA A 437 -13.12 9.50 9.85
N VAL A 438 -12.93 8.23 9.49
CA VAL A 438 -12.51 7.82 8.14
C VAL A 438 -13.69 7.67 7.18
N ASN A 439 -14.72 6.91 7.58
CA ASN A 439 -15.87 6.63 6.73
C ASN A 439 -16.96 7.71 6.81
N GLY A 440 -17.01 8.49 7.89
CA GLY A 440 -18.08 9.47 8.12
C GLY A 440 -19.40 8.85 8.58
N TYR A 441 -19.47 7.53 8.81
CA TYR A 441 -20.69 6.82 9.22
C TYR A 441 -20.46 6.00 10.49
N TYR A 442 -21.49 5.86 11.30
CA TYR A 442 -21.53 4.96 12.46
C TYR A 442 -22.18 3.62 12.06
N ARG A 443 -21.43 2.52 12.20
CA ARG A 443 -21.87 1.17 11.82
C ARG A 443 -22.91 0.60 12.79
N ALA A 444 -24.07 0.17 12.28
CA ALA A 444 -25.11 -0.52 13.02
C ALA A 444 -25.63 -1.76 12.26
N GLY A 445 -24.73 -2.71 12.00
CA GLY A 445 -25.03 -3.98 11.32
C GLY A 445 -25.42 -3.81 9.85
N LYS A 446 -26.69 -4.05 9.52
CA LYS A 446 -27.24 -3.94 8.16
C LYS A 446 -27.31 -2.49 7.63
N ILE A 447 -27.18 -1.50 8.52
CA ILE A 447 -27.29 -0.08 8.21
C ILE A 447 -26.15 0.69 8.89
N ASP A 448 -25.59 1.71 8.23
CA ASP A 448 -24.70 2.69 8.85
C ASP A 448 -25.38 4.08 8.91
N TRP A 449 -25.34 4.74 10.06
CA TRP A 449 -25.90 6.07 10.29
C TRP A 449 -24.94 7.19 9.88
N GLY A 450 -25.38 8.18 9.12
CA GLY A 450 -24.55 9.29 8.64
C GLY A 450 -24.92 9.82 7.25
N PRO A 451 -24.09 10.67 6.62
CA PRO A 451 -22.74 11.06 7.06
C PRO A 451 -22.73 12.05 8.23
N ILE A 452 -22.01 11.73 9.30
CA ILE A 452 -21.91 12.49 10.55
C ILE A 452 -21.32 13.88 10.32
N LEU A 453 -20.31 14.01 9.45
CA LEU A 453 -19.68 15.30 9.11
C LEU A 453 -20.64 16.29 8.44
N THR A 454 -21.75 15.80 7.88
CA THR A 454 -22.78 16.64 7.24
C THR A 454 -24.12 16.62 7.99
N ALA A 455 -24.15 16.02 9.19
CA ALA A 455 -25.36 15.94 10.01
C ALA A 455 -25.79 17.32 10.52
N TYR A 456 -24.83 18.21 10.73
CA TYR A 456 -25.07 19.62 11.03
C TYR A 456 -24.25 20.51 10.09
N SER A 457 -24.86 21.59 9.61
CA SER A 457 -24.15 22.65 8.90
C SER A 457 -24.88 23.98 9.10
N PHE A 458 -24.18 25.08 8.92
CA PHE A 458 -24.76 26.42 9.04
C PHE A 458 -24.42 27.26 7.82
N ASN A 459 -25.42 27.87 7.18
CA ASN A 459 -25.21 28.83 6.11
C ASN A 459 -26.25 29.95 6.08
N ASN A 460 -25.97 31.01 5.32
CA ASN A 460 -26.80 32.20 5.27
C ASN A 460 -28.14 32.03 4.53
N ILE A 461 -28.34 30.93 3.78
CA ILE A 461 -29.60 30.61 3.08
C ILE A 461 -30.50 29.73 3.97
N GLU A 462 -29.97 28.61 4.46
CA GLU A 462 -30.72 27.60 5.23
C GLU A 462 -30.72 27.84 6.75
N GLY A 463 -29.82 28.69 7.26
CA GLY A 463 -29.63 28.86 8.71
C GLY A 463 -28.95 27.64 9.31
N ASN A 464 -29.51 27.12 10.40
CA ASN A 464 -29.10 25.83 10.94
C ASN A 464 -29.72 24.73 10.10
N ARG A 465 -28.88 23.85 9.55
CA ARG A 465 -29.31 22.70 8.76
C ARG A 465 -29.00 21.43 9.52
N PHE A 466 -30.04 20.67 9.82
CA PHE A 466 -29.95 19.35 10.43
C PHE A 466 -30.23 18.30 9.38
N ARG A 467 -29.38 17.28 9.28
CA ARG A 467 -29.50 16.18 8.31
C ARG A 467 -29.40 14.86 9.03
N VAL A 468 -30.33 13.97 8.72
CA VAL A 468 -30.31 12.56 9.13
C VAL A 468 -30.28 11.72 7.87
N GLY A 469 -29.43 10.70 7.85
CA GLY A 469 -29.32 9.79 6.74
C GLY A 469 -28.73 8.48 7.20
N PHE A 470 -28.80 7.49 6.31
CA PHE A 470 -28.14 6.23 6.52
C PHE A 470 -27.69 5.65 5.19
N ARG A 471 -26.88 4.59 5.25
CA ARG A 471 -26.57 3.74 4.10
C ARG A 471 -26.76 2.28 4.46
N THR A 472 -27.21 1.45 3.51
CA THR A 472 -27.20 -0.01 3.69
C THR A 472 -25.78 -0.56 3.57
N THR A 473 -25.59 -1.78 4.05
CA THR A 473 -24.28 -2.43 4.12
C THR A 473 -24.28 -3.75 3.35
N PRO A 474 -23.12 -4.36 3.05
CA PRO A 474 -23.11 -5.68 2.42
C PRO A 474 -23.82 -6.78 3.22
N GLU A 475 -24.01 -6.59 4.53
CA GLU A 475 -24.82 -7.48 5.38
C GLU A 475 -26.32 -7.37 5.08
N PHE A 476 -26.77 -6.24 4.54
CA PHE A 476 -28.12 -6.08 4.00
C PHE A 476 -28.23 -6.73 2.62
N SER A 477 -27.30 -6.42 1.72
CA SER A 477 -27.21 -7.04 0.40
C SER A 477 -25.83 -6.79 -0.19
N ARG A 478 -25.25 -7.82 -0.81
CA ARG A 478 -23.97 -7.67 -1.53
C ARG A 478 -24.12 -6.85 -2.81
N ASP A 479 -25.29 -6.82 -3.42
CA ASP A 479 -25.48 -6.17 -4.73
C ASP A 479 -26.18 -4.82 -4.64
N TRP A 480 -26.95 -4.58 -3.57
CA TRP A 480 -27.68 -3.33 -3.35
C TRP A 480 -27.03 -2.42 -2.33
N LEU A 481 -26.89 -1.15 -2.68
CA LEU A 481 -26.44 -0.08 -1.79
C LEU A 481 -27.41 1.10 -1.88
N LEU A 482 -28.14 1.36 -0.79
CA LEU A 482 -29.08 2.45 -0.66
C LEU A 482 -28.52 3.52 0.27
N ARG A 483 -28.70 4.80 -0.06
CA ARG A 483 -28.26 5.96 0.74
C ARG A 483 -29.33 7.06 0.75
N PRO A 484 -30.41 6.89 1.53
CA PRO A 484 -31.38 7.94 1.73
C PRO A 484 -30.90 8.98 2.75
N TYR A 485 -31.38 10.22 2.61
CA TYR A 485 -31.27 11.24 3.65
C TYR A 485 -32.45 12.21 3.62
N LEU A 486 -32.68 12.83 4.78
CA LEU A 486 -33.61 13.93 5.00
C LEU A 486 -32.85 15.04 5.74
N ALA A 487 -33.08 16.29 5.35
CA ALA A 487 -32.52 17.47 5.99
C ALA A 487 -33.57 18.57 6.14
N TYR A 488 -33.40 19.42 7.13
CA TYR A 488 -34.27 20.57 7.40
C TYR A 488 -33.42 21.80 7.71
N GLY A 489 -33.73 22.92 7.06
CA GLY A 489 -33.11 24.23 7.32
C GLY A 489 -34.03 25.12 8.15
N THR A 490 -33.52 25.72 9.23
CA THR A 490 -34.32 26.55 10.13
C THR A 490 -34.68 27.91 9.56
N ARG A 491 -33.86 28.47 8.66
CA ARG A 491 -34.09 29.81 8.07
C ARG A 491 -34.98 29.76 6.83
N ASP A 492 -34.80 28.75 5.98
CA ASP A 492 -35.63 28.58 4.78
C ASP A 492 -36.91 27.78 5.04
N GLY A 493 -37.03 27.13 6.20
CA GLY A 493 -38.23 26.42 6.66
C GLY A 493 -38.57 25.20 5.80
N ARG A 494 -37.59 24.60 5.12
CA ARG A 494 -37.82 23.59 4.08
C ARG A 494 -37.08 22.29 4.33
N PHE A 495 -37.80 21.20 4.08
CA PHE A 495 -37.23 19.86 3.97
C PHE A 495 -36.50 19.67 2.65
N LYS A 496 -35.42 18.90 2.71
CA LYS A 496 -34.55 18.53 1.60
C LYS A 496 -34.28 17.04 1.72
N TYR A 497 -34.24 16.32 0.62
CA TYR A 497 -34.11 14.87 0.67
C TYR A 497 -33.36 14.35 -0.54
N GLY A 498 -32.82 13.15 -0.40
CA GLY A 498 -32.25 12.45 -1.54
C GLY A 498 -32.17 10.96 -1.29
N LEU A 499 -32.17 10.22 -2.38
CA LEU A 499 -32.02 8.78 -2.41
C LEU A 499 -31.01 8.44 -3.49
N ARG A 500 -29.91 7.79 -3.10
CA ARG A 500 -29.03 7.09 -4.04
C ARG A 500 -29.24 5.60 -3.89
N ALA A 501 -29.50 4.90 -4.98
CA ALA A 501 -29.59 3.45 -5.05
C ALA A 501 -28.62 2.94 -6.09
N GLN A 502 -27.77 2.01 -5.70
CA GLN A 502 -26.80 1.36 -6.59
C GLN A 502 -27.07 -0.14 -6.57
N ARG A 503 -27.11 -0.74 -7.76
CA ARG A 503 -27.21 -2.18 -7.95
C ARG A 503 -26.06 -2.68 -8.81
N ILE A 504 -25.26 -3.59 -8.28
CA ILE A 504 -24.29 -4.35 -9.07
C ILE A 504 -25.07 -5.43 -9.84
N LEU A 505 -25.15 -5.31 -11.17
CA LEU A 505 -25.81 -6.28 -12.04
C LEU A 505 -24.89 -7.46 -12.35
N GLU A 506 -23.60 -7.18 -12.55
CA GLU A 506 -22.59 -8.19 -12.85
C GLU A 506 -21.22 -7.78 -12.29
N ARG A 507 -20.54 -8.65 -11.54
CA ARG A 507 -19.21 -8.34 -10.97
C ARG A 507 -18.06 -8.52 -11.96
N ARG A 508 -18.25 -9.35 -13.00
CA ARG A 508 -17.20 -9.69 -13.97
C ARG A 508 -16.70 -8.48 -14.73
N HIS A 509 -17.63 -7.78 -15.39
CA HIS A 509 -17.39 -6.56 -16.12
C HIS A 509 -17.71 -5.34 -15.25
N TRP A 510 -17.92 -5.52 -13.95
CA TRP A 510 -18.37 -4.47 -13.04
C TRP A 510 -19.53 -3.63 -13.61
N THR A 511 -20.58 -4.32 -14.05
CA THR A 511 -21.78 -3.71 -14.60
C THR A 511 -22.64 -3.20 -13.44
N VAL A 512 -22.78 -1.90 -13.31
CA VAL A 512 -23.45 -1.23 -12.20
C VAL A 512 -24.53 -0.28 -12.72
N LEU A 513 -25.73 -0.43 -12.19
CA LEU A 513 -26.83 0.52 -12.35
C LEU A 513 -26.85 1.45 -11.14
N ASN A 514 -26.78 2.75 -11.37
CA ASN A 514 -26.94 3.76 -10.34
C ASN A 514 -28.18 4.60 -10.62
N PHE A 515 -28.98 4.80 -9.59
CA PHE A 515 -30.09 5.74 -9.53
C PHE A 515 -29.80 6.76 -8.44
N GLU A 516 -30.03 8.03 -8.73
CA GLU A 516 -29.97 9.12 -7.76
C GLU A 516 -31.13 10.05 -7.99
N HIS A 517 -31.89 10.35 -6.93
CA HIS A 517 -32.84 11.45 -6.91
C HIS A 517 -32.51 12.36 -5.72
N ARG A 518 -32.49 13.68 -5.95
CA ARG A 518 -32.13 14.66 -4.94
C ARG A 518 -32.93 15.95 -5.11
N HIS A 519 -33.55 16.39 -4.03
CA HIS A 519 -34.17 17.70 -3.87
C HIS A 519 -33.39 18.47 -2.78
N ASP A 520 -32.43 19.29 -3.19
CA ASP A 520 -31.51 19.95 -2.25
C ASP A 520 -30.97 21.27 -2.81
N LEU A 521 -30.18 21.96 -1.99
CA LEU A 521 -29.43 23.14 -2.36
C LEU A 521 -28.07 22.76 -2.97
N ASP A 522 -27.77 23.34 -4.13
CA ASP A 522 -26.47 23.27 -4.81
C ASP A 522 -25.91 24.68 -5.06
N GLN A 523 -24.68 24.76 -5.55
CA GLN A 523 -23.99 26.02 -5.87
C GLN A 523 -23.46 25.95 -7.29
N VAL A 524 -23.73 26.97 -8.13
CA VAL A 524 -23.26 26.98 -9.54
C VAL A 524 -21.73 26.83 -9.61
N ALA A 525 -21.01 27.42 -8.65
CA ALA A 525 -19.54 27.33 -8.58
C ALA A 525 -18.98 25.90 -8.48
N LEU A 526 -19.81 24.94 -8.02
CA LEU A 526 -19.42 23.55 -7.79
C LEU A 526 -20.00 22.59 -8.83
N LEU A 527 -20.86 23.06 -9.74
CA LEU A 527 -21.44 22.24 -10.80
C LEU A 527 -20.37 21.83 -11.83
N ASP A 528 -20.58 20.67 -12.47
CA ASP A 528 -19.73 20.16 -13.54
C ASP A 528 -18.25 20.00 -13.13
N ASN A 529 -18.00 19.79 -11.83
CA ASN A 529 -16.69 19.60 -11.21
C ASN A 529 -16.56 18.25 -10.49
N ASP A 530 -17.28 17.24 -10.99
CA ASP A 530 -17.38 15.88 -10.40
C ASP A 530 -16.00 15.20 -10.21
N TYR A 531 -14.97 15.58 -10.98
CA TYR A 531 -13.61 15.03 -10.92
C TYR A 531 -12.69 15.73 -9.89
N ALA A 532 -13.15 16.81 -9.26
CA ALA A 532 -12.36 17.63 -8.33
C ALA A 532 -12.81 17.49 -6.86
N LEU A 533 -14.00 16.97 -6.61
CA LEU A 533 -14.65 16.88 -5.30
C LEU A 533 -14.49 15.47 -4.71
N GLU A 534 -13.27 15.05 -4.39
CA GLU A 534 -13.04 13.75 -3.72
C GLU A 534 -12.82 13.88 -2.20
N ASN A 535 -12.84 15.10 -1.64
CA ASN A 535 -12.56 15.35 -0.23
C ASN A 535 -13.84 15.68 0.56
N PRO A 536 -14.33 14.79 1.45
CA PRO A 536 -15.52 15.03 2.27
C PRO A 536 -15.44 16.30 3.14
N LEU A 537 -14.25 16.70 3.57
CA LEU A 537 -14.05 17.94 4.34
C LEU A 537 -14.23 19.19 3.48
N PHE A 538 -13.83 19.13 2.20
CA PHE A 538 -14.09 20.23 1.26
C PHE A 538 -15.59 20.36 0.98
N GLU A 539 -16.30 19.26 0.74
CA GLU A 539 -17.76 19.29 0.55
C GLU A 539 -18.51 19.84 1.77
N ALA A 540 -18.12 19.41 2.98
CA ALA A 540 -18.69 19.91 4.21
C ALA A 540 -18.40 21.42 4.38
N SER A 541 -17.15 21.85 4.21
CA SER A 541 -16.76 23.26 4.38
C SER A 541 -17.32 24.20 3.32
N ALA A 542 -17.52 23.74 2.07
CA ALA A 542 -18.12 24.54 1.01
C ALA A 542 -19.59 24.89 1.28
N ARG A 543 -20.24 24.21 2.24
CA ARG A 543 -21.61 24.49 2.70
C ARG A 543 -21.68 25.32 3.98
N LEU A 544 -20.54 25.75 4.54
CA LEU A 544 -20.49 26.54 5.76
C LEU A 544 -20.38 28.04 5.48
N GLY A 545 -21.07 28.85 6.28
CA GLY A 545 -20.95 30.32 6.28
C GLY A 545 -21.76 31.00 5.16
N ASN A 546 -21.13 31.96 4.47
CA ASN A 546 -21.79 32.71 3.40
C ASN A 546 -21.57 32.02 2.05
N ILE A 547 -22.62 31.45 1.48
CA ILE A 547 -22.59 30.73 0.20
C ILE A 547 -23.16 31.55 -0.97
N THR A 548 -23.57 32.80 -0.75
CA THR A 548 -24.17 33.65 -1.78
C THR A 548 -23.20 33.90 -2.95
N SER A 549 -21.91 34.09 -2.66
CA SER A 549 -20.87 34.28 -3.69
C SER A 549 -20.69 33.07 -4.61
N SER A 550 -21.10 31.88 -4.17
CA SER A 550 -21.05 30.65 -4.96
C SER A 550 -22.30 30.41 -5.81
N ARG A 551 -23.24 31.37 -5.82
CA ARG A 551 -24.51 31.35 -6.57
C ARG A 551 -25.37 30.13 -6.22
N PRO A 552 -26.04 30.14 -5.05
CA PRO A 552 -26.83 29.02 -4.57
C PRO A 552 -28.10 28.83 -5.40
N LEU A 553 -28.49 27.59 -5.65
CA LEU A 553 -29.71 27.24 -6.39
C LEU A 553 -30.39 26.04 -5.76
N ARG A 554 -31.72 26.00 -5.82
CA ARG A 554 -32.48 24.80 -5.51
C ARG A 554 -32.54 23.92 -6.75
N ARG A 555 -32.24 22.64 -6.58
CA ARG A 555 -32.12 21.69 -7.67
C ARG A 555 -32.92 20.44 -7.36
N ASP A 556 -33.81 20.08 -8.28
CA ASP A 556 -34.29 18.70 -8.39
C ASP A 556 -33.38 18.00 -9.39
N LEU A 557 -32.75 16.91 -8.98
CA LEU A 557 -31.83 16.14 -9.81
C LEU A 557 -32.26 14.68 -9.78
N THR A 558 -32.54 14.12 -10.95
CA THR A 558 -32.73 12.68 -11.15
C THR A 558 -31.70 12.17 -12.14
N THR A 559 -30.90 11.21 -11.74
CA THR A 559 -29.85 10.60 -12.55
C THR A 559 -30.02 9.10 -12.58
N ILE A 560 -30.00 8.52 -13.78
CA ILE A 560 -29.92 7.08 -14.00
C ILE A 560 -28.64 6.84 -14.79
N SER A 561 -27.77 5.95 -14.34
CA SER A 561 -26.57 5.61 -15.10
C SER A 561 -26.27 4.12 -15.09
N LEU A 562 -25.86 3.61 -16.25
CA LEU A 562 -25.34 2.28 -16.43
C LEU A 562 -23.84 2.39 -16.73
N GLN A 563 -23.03 1.70 -15.95
CA GLN A 563 -21.57 1.65 -16.13
C GLN A 563 -21.16 0.19 -16.31
N THR A 564 -20.21 -0.08 -17.20
CA THR A 564 -19.59 -1.40 -17.38
C THR A 564 -18.15 -1.25 -17.86
N ASP A 565 -17.28 -2.18 -17.47
CA ASP A 565 -15.93 -2.33 -18.01
C ASP A 565 -15.99 -3.29 -19.20
N LEU A 566 -15.93 -2.73 -20.41
CA LEU A 566 -16.01 -3.52 -21.63
C LEU A 566 -14.79 -4.44 -21.79
N PHE A 567 -13.62 -3.93 -21.40
CA PHE A 567 -12.36 -4.68 -21.35
C PHE A 567 -11.42 -4.03 -20.34
N ARG A 568 -10.31 -4.70 -20.02
CA ARG A 568 -9.36 -4.22 -19.01
C ARG A 568 -8.91 -2.78 -19.27
N GLY A 569 -9.15 -1.93 -18.27
CA GLY A 569 -8.80 -0.52 -18.30
C GLY A 569 -9.78 0.36 -19.07
N PHE A 570 -10.78 -0.18 -19.76
CA PHE A 570 -11.79 0.60 -20.47
C PHE A 570 -13.15 0.51 -19.81
N THR A 571 -13.58 1.62 -19.20
CA THR A 571 -14.89 1.75 -18.56
C THR A 571 -15.78 2.63 -19.43
N GLN A 572 -16.97 2.12 -19.75
CA GLN A 572 -18.01 2.85 -20.44
C GLN A 572 -19.14 3.18 -19.46
N ARG A 573 -19.58 4.45 -19.46
CA ARG A 573 -20.71 4.90 -18.65
C ARG A 573 -21.69 5.67 -19.53
N VAL A 574 -22.96 5.31 -19.44
CA VAL A 574 -24.08 6.02 -20.06
C VAL A 574 -24.98 6.54 -18.95
N MET A 575 -25.31 7.81 -18.98
CA MET A 575 -26.07 8.49 -17.94
C MET A 575 -27.19 9.30 -18.56
N PHE A 576 -28.40 9.13 -18.03
CA PHE A 576 -29.51 10.05 -18.24
C PHE A 576 -29.66 10.94 -17.01
N ARG A 577 -29.79 12.24 -17.21
CA ARG A 577 -29.93 13.24 -16.15
C ARG A 577 -31.08 14.18 -16.46
N ARG A 578 -32.09 14.20 -15.59
CA ARG A 578 -33.12 15.25 -15.54
C ARG A 578 -32.79 16.19 -14.40
N GLN A 579 -32.79 17.49 -14.64
CA GLN A 579 -32.55 18.46 -13.58
C GLN A 579 -33.33 19.77 -13.76
N SER A 580 -33.83 20.31 -12.66
CA SER A 580 -34.44 21.64 -12.58
C SER A 580 -33.46 22.62 -11.96
N PHE A 581 -33.37 23.83 -12.51
CA PHE A 581 -32.57 24.93 -11.99
C PHE A 581 -33.48 26.03 -11.48
N ASN A 582 -33.51 26.19 -10.16
CA ASN A 582 -34.22 27.28 -9.49
C ASN A 582 -33.20 28.15 -8.72
N PRO A 583 -32.54 29.12 -9.38
CA PRO A 583 -31.60 30.04 -8.75
C PRO A 583 -32.19 30.77 -7.53
N LEU A 584 -31.40 30.90 -6.46
CA LEU A 584 -31.74 31.70 -5.27
C LEU A 584 -30.99 33.04 -5.25
N TYR A 585 -30.56 33.48 -6.41
CA TYR A 585 -29.86 34.74 -6.66
C TYR A 585 -30.46 35.38 -7.93
N PRO A 586 -30.34 36.71 -8.11
CA PRO A 586 -30.89 37.37 -9.31
C PRO A 586 -30.28 36.78 -10.58
N PHE A 587 -31.13 36.23 -11.44
CA PHE A 587 -30.75 35.55 -12.67
C PHE A 587 -31.86 35.71 -13.69
N ALA A 588 -31.48 35.92 -14.95
CA ALA A 588 -32.39 35.80 -16.07
C ALA A 588 -31.61 35.35 -17.30
N TYR A 589 -32.32 34.84 -18.29
CA TYR A 589 -31.83 34.57 -19.64
C TYR A 589 -32.94 34.87 -20.65
N TYR A 590 -32.56 35.24 -21.87
CA TYR A 590 -33.52 35.44 -22.97
C TYR A 590 -34.05 34.10 -23.50
N THR A 591 -35.37 33.95 -23.59
CA THR A 591 -36.02 32.72 -24.08
C THR A 591 -36.18 32.70 -25.60
N GLN A 592 -36.14 33.87 -26.24
CA GLN A 592 -36.31 34.02 -27.69
C GLN A 592 -35.20 34.90 -28.28
N GLU A 593 -35.42 36.22 -28.29
CA GLU A 593 -34.52 37.19 -28.91
C GLU A 593 -33.53 37.76 -27.88
N GLN A 594 -32.26 37.89 -28.28
CA GLN A 594 -31.20 38.41 -27.40
C GLN A 594 -31.13 39.94 -27.47
N ARG A 595 -32.23 40.62 -27.10
CA ARG A 595 -32.30 42.09 -27.07
C ARG A 595 -32.93 42.60 -25.78
N PRO A 596 -32.52 43.80 -25.30
CA PRO A 596 -33.21 44.44 -24.18
C PRO A 596 -34.73 44.53 -24.39
N GLY A 597 -35.50 44.15 -23.37
CA GLY A 597 -36.97 44.12 -23.41
C GLY A 597 -37.59 42.86 -24.04
N ALA A 598 -36.80 41.91 -24.55
CA ALA A 598 -37.30 40.61 -24.99
C ALA A 598 -37.74 39.73 -23.80
N PRO A 599 -38.63 38.73 -24.01
CA PRO A 599 -39.03 37.81 -22.96
C PRO A 599 -37.84 37.06 -22.34
N THR A 600 -37.85 37.00 -21.01
CA THR A 600 -36.82 36.32 -20.22
C THR A 600 -37.44 35.33 -19.25
N ASP A 601 -36.68 34.33 -18.85
CA ASP A 601 -37.00 33.46 -17.72
C ASP A 601 -35.83 33.41 -16.74
N ASN A 602 -36.08 32.99 -15.50
CA ASN A 602 -35.10 32.86 -14.41
C ASN A 602 -34.97 31.43 -13.88
N ARG A 603 -35.74 30.50 -14.44
CA ARG A 603 -35.65 29.07 -14.16
C ARG A 603 -35.59 28.31 -15.47
N PHE A 604 -35.02 27.12 -15.42
CA PHE A 604 -35.04 26.23 -16.56
C PHE A 604 -34.85 24.78 -16.14
N ASP A 605 -35.23 23.91 -17.04
CA ASP A 605 -35.29 22.48 -16.89
C ASP A 605 -34.47 21.83 -17.99
N LEU A 606 -33.73 20.78 -17.64
CA LEU A 606 -32.88 20.06 -18.59
C LEU A 606 -33.09 18.55 -18.52
N SER A 607 -33.07 17.92 -19.69
CA SER A 607 -32.89 16.49 -19.89
C SER A 607 -31.63 16.24 -20.71
N GLU A 608 -30.70 15.47 -20.15
CA GLU A 608 -29.39 15.22 -20.75
C GLU A 608 -29.11 13.72 -20.87
N VAL A 609 -28.49 13.34 -21.98
CA VAL A 609 -27.81 12.05 -22.15
C VAL A 609 -26.32 12.30 -22.16
N MET A 610 -25.59 11.58 -21.32
CA MET A 610 -24.15 11.66 -21.16
C MET A 610 -23.52 10.32 -21.46
N VAL A 611 -22.50 10.33 -22.31
CA VAL A 611 -21.68 9.16 -22.64
C VAL A 611 -20.26 9.48 -22.19
N GLU A 612 -19.71 8.64 -21.31
CA GLU A 612 -18.36 8.79 -20.79
C GLU A 612 -17.57 7.51 -21.05
N SER A 613 -16.42 7.68 -21.69
CA SER A 613 -15.46 6.62 -22.00
C SER A 613 -14.16 6.90 -21.28
N ARG A 614 -13.70 5.96 -20.47
CA ARG A 614 -12.47 6.10 -19.68
C ARG A 614 -11.50 4.97 -20.00
N TYR A 615 -10.28 5.31 -20.38
CA TYR A 615 -9.21 4.37 -20.68
C TYR A 615 -8.01 4.56 -19.73
N ALA A 616 -7.68 3.50 -18.98
CA ALA A 616 -6.62 3.44 -17.97
C ALA A 616 -5.87 2.10 -18.08
N ARG A 617 -4.80 2.07 -18.90
CA ARG A 617 -4.10 0.84 -19.32
C ARG A 617 -3.56 -0.01 -18.15
N ASP A 618 -2.89 0.64 -17.20
CA ASP A 618 -2.13 -0.02 -16.12
C ASP A 618 -2.81 0.12 -14.75
N GLU A 619 -4.04 0.63 -14.72
CA GLU A 619 -4.75 0.84 -13.46
C GLU A 619 -5.37 -0.47 -12.95
N VAL A 620 -5.06 -0.81 -11.70
CA VAL A 620 -5.66 -1.93 -10.99
C VAL A 620 -6.72 -1.39 -10.04
N LEU A 621 -7.98 -1.69 -10.33
CA LEU A 621 -9.13 -1.31 -9.52
C LEU A 621 -9.47 -2.43 -8.55
N ILE A 622 -9.39 -2.16 -7.25
CA ILE A 622 -9.72 -3.12 -6.21
C ILE A 622 -11.10 -2.83 -5.62
N PRO A 623 -12.06 -3.77 -5.68
CA PRO A 623 -13.33 -3.64 -4.98
C PRO A 623 -13.11 -3.67 -3.47
N ASN A 624 -13.77 -2.78 -2.74
CA ASN A 624 -13.79 -2.77 -1.29
C ASN A 624 -15.10 -3.38 -0.75
N ASN A 625 -15.12 -3.64 0.55
CA ASN A 625 -16.29 -4.12 1.31
C ASN A 625 -17.44 -3.09 1.41
N GLN A 626 -17.49 -2.07 0.56
CA GLN A 626 -18.57 -1.10 0.46
C GLN A 626 -19.09 -0.95 -0.99
N ASN A 627 -18.86 -1.97 -1.85
CA ASN A 627 -19.29 -1.98 -3.25
C ASN A 627 -18.73 -0.81 -4.09
N ARG A 628 -17.54 -0.34 -3.74
CA ARG A 628 -16.79 0.68 -4.48
C ARG A 628 -15.45 0.10 -4.93
N ARG A 629 -14.95 0.52 -6.08
CA ARG A 629 -13.59 0.20 -6.52
C ARG A 629 -12.65 1.37 -6.31
N THR A 630 -11.44 1.09 -5.88
CA THR A 630 -10.39 2.09 -5.70
C THR A 630 -9.16 1.68 -6.50
N ALA A 631 -8.59 2.63 -7.23
CA ALA A 631 -7.34 2.41 -7.96
C ALA A 631 -6.17 2.29 -6.99
N ILE A 632 -5.27 1.34 -7.25
CA ILE A 632 -4.03 1.17 -6.49
C ILE A 632 -2.83 1.30 -7.42
N GLY A 633 -1.77 1.93 -6.91
CA GLY A 633 -0.56 2.18 -7.65
C GLY A 633 -0.56 3.54 -8.35
N LEU A 634 0.53 3.81 -9.07
CA LEU A 634 0.69 5.04 -9.82
C LEU A 634 0.09 4.91 -11.21
N LYS A 635 -0.56 5.99 -11.66
CA LYS A 635 -1.01 6.17 -13.05
C LYS A 635 0.20 6.42 -13.98
N ARG A 636 1.03 5.39 -14.18
CA ARG A 636 2.26 5.47 -14.99
C ARG A 636 1.99 5.84 -16.44
N TRP A 637 0.89 5.33 -16.99
CA TRP A 637 0.36 5.73 -18.29
C TRP A 637 -0.73 6.78 -18.12
N PRO A 638 -0.91 7.69 -19.10
CA PRO A 638 -2.00 8.64 -19.07
C PRO A 638 -3.36 7.92 -19.01
N VAL A 639 -4.22 8.38 -18.11
CA VAL A 639 -5.62 7.98 -18.03
C VAL A 639 -6.42 8.99 -18.83
N PHE A 640 -7.09 8.52 -19.88
CA PHE A 640 -7.93 9.35 -20.73
C PHE A 640 -9.39 9.19 -20.32
N THR A 641 -10.10 10.30 -20.13
CA THR A 641 -11.54 10.30 -19.94
C THR A 641 -12.17 11.26 -20.93
N VAL A 642 -13.03 10.74 -21.80
CA VAL A 642 -13.81 11.53 -22.76
C VAL A 642 -15.26 11.50 -22.32
N ARG A 643 -15.88 12.67 -22.19
CA ARG A 643 -17.31 12.80 -21.88
C ARG A 643 -17.99 13.63 -22.95
N TYR A 644 -19.08 13.11 -23.48
CA TYR A 644 -20.00 13.81 -24.37
C TYR A 644 -21.35 13.95 -23.68
N THR A 645 -21.88 15.18 -23.64
CA THR A 645 -23.19 15.50 -23.07
C THR A 645 -24.08 16.06 -24.18
N LEU A 646 -25.26 15.49 -24.35
CA LEU A 646 -26.31 15.98 -25.22
C LEU A 646 -27.51 16.40 -24.37
N GLY A 647 -27.80 17.69 -24.33
CA GLY A 647 -29.08 18.22 -23.87
C GLY A 647 -30.12 18.05 -24.96
N VAL A 648 -31.26 17.45 -24.62
CA VAL A 648 -32.37 17.19 -25.52
C VAL A 648 -33.50 18.15 -25.16
N ASP A 649 -33.95 18.95 -26.12
CA ASP A 649 -35.10 19.84 -25.97
C ASP A 649 -36.42 19.06 -25.94
N ASN A 650 -37.43 19.60 -25.26
CA ASN A 650 -38.80 19.09 -25.15
C ASN A 650 -38.96 17.69 -24.53
N LEU A 651 -37.88 17.00 -24.17
CA LEU A 651 -37.93 15.74 -23.43
C LEU A 651 -38.13 16.02 -21.94
N LEU A 652 -39.22 15.53 -21.35
CA LEU A 652 -39.59 15.76 -19.95
C LEU A 652 -39.60 17.25 -19.54
N GLY A 653 -39.96 18.15 -20.46
CA GLY A 653 -40.01 19.59 -20.22
C GLY A 653 -38.62 20.26 -20.19
N SER A 654 -37.68 19.78 -21.00
CA SER A 654 -36.33 20.38 -21.12
C SER A 654 -36.35 21.60 -22.04
N ASP A 655 -35.74 22.70 -21.60
CA ASP A 655 -35.77 24.01 -22.30
C ASP A 655 -34.65 24.20 -23.33
N PHE A 656 -33.56 23.42 -23.23
CA PHE A 656 -32.37 23.63 -24.04
C PHE A 656 -31.91 22.37 -24.77
N ARG A 657 -31.61 22.54 -26.06
CA ARG A 657 -30.81 21.60 -26.84
C ARG A 657 -29.37 22.08 -26.93
N TYR A 658 -28.44 21.27 -26.43
CA TYR A 658 -27.02 21.66 -26.44
C TYR A 658 -26.08 20.46 -26.43
N GLN A 659 -24.82 20.73 -26.72
CA GLN A 659 -23.76 19.73 -26.71
C GLN A 659 -22.60 20.21 -25.83
N LYS A 660 -21.97 19.27 -25.11
CA LYS A 660 -20.69 19.49 -24.41
C LYS A 660 -19.73 18.36 -24.71
N PHE A 661 -18.48 18.72 -24.93
CA PHE A 661 -17.36 17.81 -25.09
C PHE A 661 -16.34 18.09 -23.99
N ASN A 662 -15.90 17.06 -23.29
CA ASN A 662 -14.87 17.17 -22.26
C ASN A 662 -13.82 16.08 -22.45
N LEU A 663 -12.55 16.45 -22.32
CA LEU A 663 -11.39 15.58 -22.34
C LEU A 663 -10.58 15.82 -21.06
N LEU A 664 -10.34 14.77 -20.29
CA LEU A 664 -9.49 14.77 -19.11
C LEU A 664 -8.34 13.78 -19.30
N ILE A 665 -7.12 14.23 -19.03
CA ILE A 665 -5.90 13.41 -19.05
C ILE A 665 -5.21 13.55 -17.70
N ASP A 666 -5.01 12.43 -17.01
CA ASP A 666 -4.27 12.34 -15.75
C ASP A 666 -3.04 11.44 -15.91
N GLN A 667 -1.86 11.87 -15.45
CA GLN A 667 -0.69 11.00 -15.38
C GLN A 667 0.18 11.32 -14.16
N SER A 668 0.82 10.29 -13.63
CA SER A 668 1.82 10.37 -12.57
C SER A 668 3.13 9.72 -13.03
N ILE A 669 4.18 10.53 -13.15
CA ILE A 669 5.50 10.12 -13.65
C ILE A 669 6.52 10.23 -12.52
N ARG A 670 7.37 9.22 -12.40
CA ARG A 670 8.58 9.28 -11.55
C ARG A 670 9.77 9.68 -12.39
N LEU A 671 10.48 10.71 -11.98
CA LEU A 671 11.67 11.24 -12.66
C LEU A 671 12.95 10.91 -11.86
N GLY A 672 13.03 9.70 -11.31
CA GLY A 672 14.18 9.23 -10.52
C GLY A 672 14.50 10.17 -9.36
N GLN A 673 15.70 10.75 -9.37
CA GLN A 673 16.18 11.66 -8.32
C GLN A 673 15.45 13.02 -8.28
N VAL A 674 14.80 13.44 -9.38
CA VAL A 674 14.00 14.69 -9.43
C VAL A 674 12.67 14.52 -8.68
N GLY A 675 12.31 13.28 -8.32
CA GLY A 675 11.11 12.95 -7.55
C GLY A 675 9.92 12.61 -8.42
N ARG A 676 8.72 13.00 -8.00
CA ARG A 676 7.44 12.63 -8.62
C ARG A 676 6.74 13.84 -9.22
N THR A 677 6.28 13.69 -10.45
CA THR A 677 5.47 14.69 -11.15
C THR A 677 4.08 14.15 -11.41
N ASP A 678 3.06 14.87 -10.96
CA ASP A 678 1.67 14.63 -11.27
C ASP A 678 1.17 15.78 -12.16
N TYR A 679 0.52 15.46 -13.27
CA TYR A 679 -0.11 16.48 -14.10
C TYR A 679 -1.53 16.07 -14.53
N ARG A 680 -2.36 17.09 -14.74
CA ARG A 680 -3.74 16.97 -15.18
C ARG A 680 -4.02 17.99 -16.28
N LEU A 681 -4.56 17.53 -17.40
CA LEU A 681 -5.07 18.36 -18.48
C LEU A 681 -6.59 18.15 -18.59
N ASP A 682 -7.36 19.24 -18.45
CA ASP A 682 -8.82 19.27 -18.58
C ASP A 682 -9.19 20.25 -19.68
N ALA A 683 -9.78 19.76 -20.76
CA ALA A 683 -10.23 20.56 -21.89
C ALA A 683 -11.73 20.37 -22.09
N GLY A 684 -12.43 21.45 -22.41
CA GLY A 684 -13.87 21.41 -22.65
C GLY A 684 -14.33 22.37 -23.73
N TYR A 685 -15.39 21.97 -24.44
CA TYR A 685 -15.99 22.75 -25.52
C TYR A 685 -17.53 22.60 -25.52
N ILE A 686 -18.21 23.74 -25.55
CA ILE A 686 -19.67 23.88 -25.54
C ILE A 686 -20.03 24.76 -26.75
N PRO A 687 -20.26 24.17 -27.94
CA PRO A 687 -20.57 24.92 -29.16
C PRO A 687 -21.96 25.58 -29.16
N SER A 688 -22.81 25.23 -28.20
CA SER A 688 -24.21 25.67 -28.15
C SER A 688 -24.40 26.94 -27.33
N THR A 689 -25.44 27.69 -27.66
CA THR A 689 -25.85 28.88 -26.92
C THR A 689 -26.68 28.49 -25.71
N VAL A 690 -26.12 28.65 -24.50
CA VAL A 690 -26.72 28.28 -23.23
C VAL A 690 -26.45 29.34 -22.17
N PRO A 691 -27.33 29.50 -21.16
CA PRO A 691 -27.09 30.43 -20.08
C PRO A 691 -25.88 30.00 -19.24
N TYR A 692 -25.25 30.97 -18.57
CA TYR A 692 -23.97 30.72 -17.90
C TYR A 692 -23.97 29.60 -16.84
N PRO A 693 -25.08 29.25 -16.12
CA PRO A 693 -25.05 28.15 -15.16
C PRO A 693 -24.76 26.79 -15.81
N LEU A 694 -24.91 26.69 -17.13
CA LEU A 694 -24.58 25.52 -17.94
C LEU A 694 -23.19 25.57 -18.54
N LEU A 695 -22.51 26.70 -18.49
CA LEU A 695 -21.11 26.82 -18.91
C LEU A 695 -20.18 26.27 -17.83
N LYS A 696 -18.90 26.06 -18.19
CA LYS A 696 -17.91 25.59 -17.22
C LYS A 696 -17.56 26.73 -16.26
N SER A 697 -17.92 26.54 -14.98
CA SER A 697 -17.36 27.32 -13.88
C SER A 697 -16.06 26.69 -13.43
N HIS A 698 -14.95 27.42 -13.55
CA HIS A 698 -13.64 26.94 -13.09
C HIS A 698 -13.59 26.96 -11.57
N LEU A 699 -13.22 25.82 -10.97
CA LEU A 699 -13.25 25.65 -9.53
C LEU A 699 -12.13 26.45 -8.86
N GLY A 700 -12.49 27.55 -8.20
CA GLY A 700 -11.61 28.25 -7.26
C GLY A 700 -11.64 27.64 -5.85
N ASN A 701 -10.72 28.05 -4.99
CA ASN A 701 -10.65 27.61 -3.60
C ASN A 701 -10.38 28.76 -2.64
N GLN A 702 -11.41 29.15 -1.89
CA GLN A 702 -11.34 30.21 -0.88
C GLN A 702 -11.06 29.69 0.53
N SER A 703 -11.02 28.37 0.73
CA SER A 703 -10.71 27.76 2.03
C SER A 703 -9.24 27.99 2.43
N PRO A 704 -8.87 27.89 3.71
CA PRO A 704 -7.45 27.92 4.13
C PRO A 704 -6.68 26.65 3.74
N PHE A 705 -7.38 25.60 3.29
CA PHE A 705 -6.79 24.32 2.95
C PHE A 705 -6.35 24.27 1.48
N TYR A 706 -5.21 23.65 1.21
CA TYR A 706 -4.77 23.39 -0.17
C TYR A 706 -5.70 22.37 -0.83
N ASN A 707 -6.10 22.62 -2.09
CA ASN A 707 -6.91 21.70 -2.88
C ASN A 707 -6.25 21.49 -4.24
N ALA A 708 -5.79 20.27 -4.53
CA ALA A 708 -5.19 19.90 -5.82
C ALA A 708 -6.20 19.94 -6.98
N GLY A 709 -7.49 19.76 -6.67
CA GLY A 709 -8.62 19.79 -7.60
C GLY A 709 -9.15 21.19 -7.90
N ALA A 710 -8.60 22.27 -7.33
CA ALA A 710 -9.04 23.65 -7.56
C ALA A 710 -7.88 24.62 -7.82
N PHE A 711 -8.18 25.79 -8.40
CA PHE A 711 -7.27 26.93 -8.43
C PHE A 711 -7.27 27.61 -7.06
N ASN A 712 -6.11 27.61 -6.39
CA ASN A 712 -6.02 27.91 -4.97
C ASN A 712 -6.09 29.41 -4.64
N LEU A 713 -5.86 30.29 -5.63
CA LEU A 713 -5.99 31.75 -5.49
C LEU A 713 -7.19 32.34 -6.26
N MET A 714 -7.93 31.51 -6.97
CA MET A 714 -9.17 31.90 -7.65
C MET A 714 -10.35 31.86 -6.67
N ARG A 715 -11.25 32.82 -6.78
CA ARG A 715 -12.52 32.83 -6.02
C ARG A 715 -13.51 31.84 -6.62
N TYR A 716 -14.53 31.48 -5.83
CA TYR A 716 -15.66 30.75 -6.40
C TYR A 716 -16.31 31.57 -7.52
N PHE A 717 -16.59 30.91 -8.64
CA PHE A 717 -17.23 31.50 -9.79
C PHE A 717 -16.50 32.74 -10.37
N GLU A 718 -15.16 32.80 -10.28
CA GLU A 718 -14.40 33.94 -10.81
C GLU A 718 -14.33 33.93 -12.34
N PHE A 719 -14.15 32.76 -12.97
CA PHE A 719 -14.08 32.64 -14.42
C PHE A 719 -15.02 31.57 -14.94
N VAL A 720 -15.72 31.90 -16.02
CA VAL A 720 -16.60 31.00 -16.77
C VAL A 720 -16.10 30.86 -18.20
N SER A 721 -16.26 29.67 -18.79
CA SER A 721 -15.84 29.38 -20.16
C SER A 721 -16.80 28.44 -20.89
N ASP A 722 -16.96 28.66 -22.19
CA ASP A 722 -17.58 27.71 -23.12
C ASP A 722 -16.55 26.90 -23.91
N ARG A 723 -15.31 27.41 -23.99
CA ARG A 723 -14.13 26.70 -24.51
C ARG A 723 -12.97 26.94 -23.58
N TYR A 724 -12.28 25.88 -23.17
CA TYR A 724 -11.15 26.02 -22.26
C TYR A 724 -10.18 24.85 -22.35
N VAL A 725 -8.96 25.13 -21.92
CA VAL A 725 -7.92 24.16 -21.58
C VAL A 725 -7.32 24.58 -20.24
N SER A 726 -7.37 23.69 -19.26
CA SER A 726 -6.71 23.82 -17.97
C SER A 726 -5.58 22.81 -17.89
N PHE A 727 -4.39 23.28 -17.52
CA PHE A 727 -3.24 22.44 -17.23
C PHE A 727 -2.84 22.64 -15.77
N ARG A 728 -2.63 21.55 -15.06
CA ARG A 728 -2.21 21.54 -13.65
C ARG A 728 -1.03 20.62 -13.49
N PHE A 729 -0.09 21.08 -12.69
CA PHE A 729 1.19 20.45 -12.50
C PHE A 729 1.56 20.52 -11.03
N GLU A 730 1.98 19.39 -10.48
CA GLU A 730 2.61 19.30 -9.16
C GLU A 730 3.87 18.45 -9.28
N ASN A 731 4.99 18.95 -8.76
CA ASN A 731 6.23 18.20 -8.65
C ASN A 731 6.68 18.15 -7.19
N GLN A 732 6.87 16.93 -6.70
CA GLN A 732 7.40 16.62 -5.39
C GLN A 732 8.86 16.21 -5.58
N PHE A 733 9.78 17.02 -5.06
CA PHE A 733 11.21 16.82 -5.30
C PHE A 733 11.86 15.75 -4.39
N ASP A 734 11.10 15.16 -3.46
CA ASP A 734 11.56 14.13 -2.51
C ASP A 734 12.87 14.45 -1.77
N GLY A 735 13.17 15.74 -1.62
CA GLY A 735 14.38 16.25 -0.96
C GLY A 735 15.57 16.52 -1.88
N PHE A 736 15.46 16.35 -3.20
CA PHE A 736 16.52 16.64 -4.18
C PHE A 736 17.19 18.01 -3.97
N LEU A 737 16.39 19.06 -3.77
CA LEU A 737 16.88 20.43 -3.59
C LEU A 737 17.22 20.74 -2.13
N LEU A 738 16.30 20.49 -1.19
CA LEU A 738 16.44 20.94 0.20
C LEU A 738 17.44 20.10 1.03
N ASN A 739 17.69 18.84 0.67
CA ASN A 739 18.66 18.00 1.40
C ASN A 739 20.11 18.49 1.22
N SER A 740 20.36 19.34 0.23
CA SER A 740 21.68 19.94 -0.02
C SER A 740 22.03 21.06 0.97
N ILE A 741 21.04 21.58 1.71
CA ILE A 741 21.22 22.67 2.68
C ILE A 741 21.33 22.06 4.09
N PRO A 742 22.50 22.08 4.76
CA PRO A 742 22.73 21.32 6.00
C PRO A 742 21.74 21.59 7.15
N ALA A 743 21.33 22.85 7.35
CA ALA A 743 20.37 23.21 8.40
C ALA A 743 18.95 22.70 8.10
N ILE A 744 18.50 22.80 6.84
CA ILE A 744 17.17 22.32 6.40
C ILE A 744 17.14 20.80 6.34
N LYS A 745 18.27 20.17 6.00
CA LYS A 745 18.46 18.71 6.02
C LYS A 745 18.13 18.12 7.39
N GLN A 746 18.48 18.79 8.51
CA GLN A 746 18.15 18.31 9.86
C GLN A 746 16.64 18.31 10.15
N LEU A 747 15.89 19.18 9.47
CA LEU A 747 14.43 19.29 9.61
C LEU A 747 13.68 18.28 8.72
N ASN A 748 14.37 17.57 7.82
CA ASN A 748 13.82 16.66 6.81
C ASN A 748 12.75 17.31 5.91
N TRP A 749 12.79 18.63 5.72
CA TRP A 749 11.82 19.33 4.88
C TRP A 749 12.00 19.00 3.40
N ARG A 750 10.89 18.90 2.67
CA ARG A 750 10.88 18.60 1.23
C ARG A 750 10.18 19.69 0.46
N LEU A 751 10.72 20.01 -0.71
CA LEU A 751 10.15 21.01 -1.60
C LEU A 751 9.07 20.38 -2.48
N VAL A 752 7.98 21.12 -2.66
CA VAL A 752 6.97 20.85 -3.68
C VAL A 752 6.84 22.10 -4.55
N ALA A 753 6.69 21.92 -5.85
CA ALA A 753 6.33 22.99 -6.78
C ALA A 753 4.96 22.70 -7.40
N THR A 754 4.18 23.75 -7.62
CA THR A 754 2.85 23.68 -8.21
C THR A 754 2.71 24.73 -9.30
N GLY A 755 1.98 24.41 -10.36
CA GLY A 755 1.68 25.32 -11.45
C GLY A 755 0.33 25.01 -12.06
N ASN A 756 -0.57 25.98 -12.06
CA ASN A 756 -1.90 25.85 -12.63
C ASN A 756 -2.13 26.95 -13.66
N VAL A 757 -2.50 26.55 -14.88
CA VAL A 757 -2.77 27.44 -16.00
C VAL A 757 -4.17 27.13 -16.53
N LEU A 758 -4.89 28.19 -16.88
CA LEU A 758 -6.21 28.14 -17.49
C LEU A 758 -6.25 29.10 -18.66
N TRP A 759 -6.57 28.57 -19.83
CA TRP A 759 -6.81 29.33 -21.03
C TRP A 759 -8.20 29.02 -21.57
N GLY A 760 -8.90 30.00 -22.10
CA GLY A 760 -10.27 29.80 -22.57
C GLY A 760 -10.99 31.10 -22.84
N GLY A 761 -12.29 31.00 -23.09
CA GLY A 761 -13.15 32.14 -23.35
C GLY A 761 -14.62 31.76 -23.36
N VAL A 762 -15.45 32.76 -23.63
CA VAL A 762 -16.90 32.61 -23.85
C VAL A 762 -17.26 33.34 -25.14
N SER A 763 -17.98 32.66 -26.03
CA SER A 763 -18.55 33.20 -27.27
C SER A 763 -19.54 34.33 -27.00
N ASP A 764 -19.68 35.23 -27.98
CA ASP A 764 -20.58 36.38 -27.83
C ASP A 764 -22.05 35.93 -27.73
N ALA A 765 -22.43 34.83 -28.37
CA ALA A 765 -23.78 34.26 -28.26
C ALA A 765 -24.09 33.82 -26.81
N ASN A 766 -23.14 33.14 -26.15
CA ASN A 766 -23.25 32.74 -24.74
C ASN A 766 -23.18 33.93 -23.77
N ARG A 767 -22.55 35.05 -24.16
CA ARG A 767 -22.61 36.29 -23.36
C ARG A 767 -23.98 36.96 -23.49
N ARG A 768 -24.45 37.15 -24.72
CA ARG A 768 -25.67 37.91 -25.05
C ARG A 768 -26.98 37.23 -24.62
N ILE A 769 -26.99 35.92 -24.40
CA ILE A 769 -28.18 35.23 -23.87
C ILE A 769 -28.50 35.65 -22.42
N ASN A 770 -27.53 36.20 -21.67
CA ASN A 770 -27.73 36.64 -20.29
C ASN A 770 -27.94 38.17 -20.29
N PRO A 771 -29.13 38.68 -19.93
CA PRO A 771 -29.36 40.11 -19.77
C PRO A 771 -28.47 40.72 -18.70
N THR A 772 -28.11 41.99 -18.88
CA THR A 772 -27.30 42.77 -17.93
C THR A 772 -28.14 43.48 -16.87
N GLU A 773 -29.42 43.66 -17.13
CA GLU A 773 -30.39 44.34 -16.28
C GLU A 773 -31.59 43.45 -16.00
N ASP A 774 -32.16 43.59 -14.82
CA ASP A 774 -33.31 42.85 -14.34
C ASP A 774 -34.54 43.32 -15.13
N PRO A 775 -35.23 42.42 -15.84
CA PRO A 775 -36.35 42.79 -16.71
C PRO A 775 -37.59 43.27 -15.94
N VAL A 776 -37.67 43.05 -14.63
CA VAL A 776 -38.79 43.47 -13.77
C VAL A 776 -38.49 44.80 -13.09
N ASN A 777 -37.28 44.95 -12.52
CA ASN A 777 -36.94 46.09 -11.67
C ASN A 777 -35.92 47.06 -12.29
N GLY A 778 -35.35 46.75 -13.46
CA GLY A 778 -34.32 47.54 -14.14
C GLY A 778 -32.97 47.59 -13.41
N GLY A 779 -32.80 46.86 -12.31
CA GLY A 779 -31.54 46.81 -11.55
C GLY A 779 -30.48 45.94 -12.22
N PRO A 780 -29.18 46.11 -11.92
CA PRO A 780 -28.12 45.33 -12.56
C PRO A 780 -28.17 43.84 -12.15
N LEU A 781 -28.09 42.94 -13.13
CA LEU A 781 -27.99 41.50 -12.89
C LEU A 781 -26.53 41.05 -12.68
N PRO A 782 -26.28 40.00 -11.87
CA PRO A 782 -24.96 39.41 -11.69
C PRO A 782 -24.35 38.90 -13.00
N THR A 783 -23.34 39.61 -13.51
CA THR A 783 -22.57 39.18 -14.67
C THR A 783 -21.53 38.12 -14.30
N PHE A 784 -21.00 37.41 -15.29
CA PHE A 784 -19.85 36.52 -15.11
C PHE A 784 -18.62 37.09 -15.81
N GLN A 785 -17.45 36.79 -15.27
CA GLN A 785 -16.19 37.16 -15.90
C GLN A 785 -15.68 35.97 -16.74
N SER A 786 -15.17 36.28 -17.93
CA SER A 786 -14.52 35.33 -18.81
C SER A 786 -13.05 35.73 -18.98
N LEU A 787 -12.21 34.77 -19.36
CA LEU A 787 -10.82 35.04 -19.68
C LEU A 787 -10.73 35.90 -20.95
N GLY A 788 -9.79 36.85 -20.93
CA GLY A 788 -9.38 37.61 -22.11
C GLY A 788 -8.32 36.88 -22.93
N ARG A 789 -7.45 37.64 -23.61
CA ARG A 789 -6.32 37.06 -24.38
C ARG A 789 -5.25 36.42 -23.49
N THR A 790 -5.11 36.91 -22.26
CA THR A 790 -4.13 36.40 -21.28
C THR A 790 -4.71 35.21 -20.52
N PRO A 791 -4.01 34.06 -20.45
CA PRO A 791 -4.45 32.95 -19.61
C PRO A 791 -4.39 33.32 -18.12
N TYR A 792 -5.21 32.67 -17.30
CA TYR A 792 -5.01 32.70 -15.86
C TYR A 792 -3.86 31.75 -15.49
N ALA A 793 -2.91 32.21 -14.69
CA ALA A 793 -1.81 31.41 -14.18
C ALA A 793 -1.56 31.69 -12.70
N GLU A 794 -1.37 30.61 -11.93
CA GLU A 794 -0.84 30.63 -10.57
C GLU A 794 0.28 29.60 -10.44
N VAL A 795 1.31 29.96 -9.69
CA VAL A 795 2.44 29.08 -9.38
C VAL A 795 2.64 29.08 -7.88
N GLY A 796 3.18 28.01 -7.34
CA GLY A 796 3.50 27.96 -5.92
C GLY A 796 4.65 27.05 -5.62
N TYR A 797 5.23 27.29 -4.46
CA TYR A 797 6.22 26.42 -3.85
C TYR A 797 5.75 26.11 -2.43
N GLY A 798 5.91 24.86 -2.02
CA GLY A 798 5.49 24.38 -0.72
C GLY A 798 6.62 23.67 -0.02
N VAL A 799 6.57 23.71 1.31
CA VAL A 799 7.41 22.88 2.17
C VAL A 799 6.50 21.83 2.79
N GLU A 800 6.73 20.57 2.43
CA GLU A 800 6.09 19.44 3.06
C GLU A 800 7.00 18.80 4.12
N ASN A 801 6.43 17.84 4.86
CA ASN A 801 7.09 17.16 5.98
C ASN A 801 7.33 18.06 7.20
N ILE A 802 6.59 19.17 7.34
CA ILE A 802 6.62 20.01 8.55
C ILE A 802 5.95 19.23 9.69
N LEU A 803 6.68 19.01 10.79
CA LEU A 803 6.30 18.06 11.84
C LEU A 803 5.93 16.67 11.28
N ARG A 804 6.46 16.38 10.09
CA ARG A 804 6.24 15.21 9.26
C ARG A 804 4.81 14.93 8.74
N VAL A 805 3.80 15.70 9.14
CA VAL A 805 2.39 15.51 8.72
C VAL A 805 1.79 16.71 7.99
N ALA A 806 2.42 17.88 8.09
CA ALA A 806 1.91 19.11 7.51
C ALA A 806 2.69 19.51 6.26
N ARG A 807 1.98 20.15 5.33
CA ARG A 807 2.50 20.85 4.16
C ARG A 807 1.96 22.26 4.17
N VAL A 808 2.84 23.23 3.93
CA VAL A 808 2.50 24.64 3.79
C VAL A 808 2.90 25.07 2.38
N ASP A 809 1.93 25.56 1.60
CA ASP A 809 2.11 26.03 0.23
C ASP A 809 2.02 27.55 0.15
N PHE A 810 3.01 28.16 -0.50
CA PHE A 810 3.07 29.57 -0.84
C PHE A 810 2.72 29.72 -2.31
N LEU A 811 1.61 30.38 -2.60
CA LEU A 811 1.06 30.49 -3.94
C LEU A 811 1.10 31.94 -4.40
N HIS A 812 1.45 32.14 -5.67
CA HIS A 812 1.53 33.42 -6.34
C HIS A 812 0.64 33.40 -7.59
N ARG A 813 -0.28 34.37 -7.67
CA ARG A 813 -1.09 34.61 -8.86
C ARG A 813 -0.30 35.49 -9.81
N LEU A 814 -0.01 35.00 -11.01
CA LEU A 814 0.84 35.68 -11.99
C LEU A 814 0.05 36.68 -12.84
N THR A 815 -1.20 36.34 -13.17
CA THR A 815 -2.06 37.09 -14.09
C THR A 815 -3.35 37.54 -13.40
N TYR A 816 -4.05 38.52 -13.96
CA TYR A 816 -5.29 39.07 -13.38
C TYR A 816 -5.12 39.55 -11.93
N ARG A 817 -3.93 40.07 -11.58
CA ARG A 817 -3.57 40.51 -10.23
C ARG A 817 -4.37 41.73 -9.74
N ASN A 818 -4.82 42.55 -10.68
CA ASN A 818 -5.58 43.78 -10.41
C ASN A 818 -7.10 43.55 -10.46
N SER A 819 -7.57 42.31 -10.60
CA SER A 819 -9.00 42.03 -10.60
C SER A 819 -9.63 42.34 -9.24
N PRO A 820 -10.84 42.94 -9.18
CA PRO A 820 -11.46 43.32 -7.91
C PRO A 820 -11.61 42.14 -6.94
N GLY A 821 -11.02 42.25 -5.75
CA GLY A 821 -11.03 41.20 -4.73
C GLY A 821 -10.14 39.99 -5.03
N ALA A 822 -9.23 40.09 -6.01
CA ALA A 822 -8.24 39.05 -6.30
C ALA A 822 -7.19 38.96 -5.19
N ARG A 823 -6.81 37.73 -4.84
CA ARG A 823 -5.66 37.46 -3.97
C ARG A 823 -4.42 37.23 -4.83
N THR A 824 -3.42 38.11 -4.71
CA THR A 824 -2.16 37.97 -5.44
C THR A 824 -1.22 36.93 -4.84
N PHE A 825 -1.39 36.68 -3.53
CA PHE A 825 -0.61 35.75 -2.75
C PHE A 825 -1.53 35.02 -1.77
N GLY A 826 -1.21 33.77 -1.46
CA GLY A 826 -1.93 33.00 -0.44
C GLY A 826 -1.05 31.92 0.15
N VAL A 827 -1.25 31.70 1.45
CA VAL A 827 -0.67 30.57 2.19
C VAL A 827 -1.77 29.55 2.41
N LYS A 828 -1.52 28.30 2.04
CA LYS A 828 -2.45 27.19 2.22
C LYS A 828 -1.80 26.09 3.03
N VAL A 829 -2.60 25.38 3.81
CA VAL A 829 -2.13 24.25 4.63
C VAL A 829 -2.81 22.97 4.17
N SER A 830 -2.08 21.87 4.15
CA SER A 830 -2.66 20.54 4.06
C SER A 830 -2.00 19.57 5.03
N PHE A 831 -2.76 18.58 5.49
CA PHE A 831 -2.23 17.48 6.29
C PHE A 831 -2.17 16.24 5.40
N GLN A 832 -0.99 15.67 5.28
CA GLN A 832 -0.71 14.54 4.41
C GLN A 832 0.11 13.51 5.18
N PHE A 833 -0.38 12.27 5.26
CA PHE A 833 0.39 11.15 5.77
C PHE A 833 1.02 10.43 4.59
N LYS A 834 2.32 10.67 4.34
CA LYS A 834 3.10 10.01 3.28
C LYS A 834 4.24 9.23 3.91
N LEU A 835 4.29 7.92 3.64
CA LEU A 835 5.37 7.01 4.05
C LEU A 835 6.59 7.18 3.14
#